data_AF-A0A933GUW5-F1
#
_entry.id   AF-A0A933GUW5-F1
#
_cell.length_a   1.000
_cell.length_b   1.000
_cell.length_c   1.000
_cell.angle_alpha   90.00
_cell.angle_beta   90.00
_cell.angle_gamma   90.00
#
_symmetry.space_group_name_H-M   'P 1'
#
loop_
_entity.id
_entity.type
_entity.pdbx_description
1 polymer ?
#
loop_
_entity_poly.entity_id
_entity_poly.type
_entity_poly.pdbx_seq_one_letter_code
_entity_poly.pdbx_strand_id
1 'polypeptide(L)'
;MRDDSTREGGIAELETLAQEAVRDREADHAAIAALAEEAGRFGLAFRHWLLAARARPDDPAVLLPLARAYEEQGDVDRAFPLLESVLAREPANIPALETMARLLPPEGRTPRLRELVEAARRAGIAAELVHRLEARAEIRARESETDLPVTGEVAVPSAEEVQRFLALFAGREGVHARQWFDPARGSGYTPVHAPLSHQVAMNHLLGNSTVGIYLLRVDNTVALFALDLDVRRKALEEARRDAGRAAALRDEMHRWGIVLRDRLAALGLPALLENSGYKGRHLWVFLESPMAAGAVHLFGRLLLPRLAPDLPGALSVEFFPKQAKPGKEGLGNLIKLPLGLHRVSGRPSSFLDERGDPVIDPWPVLRGVPRLSPRVVEDLLLSWKAETPAVSPRPEAGGEDTGDAGGAARSLLGPPPPEPPPAWTEADFETHPAIRHLFASCAVLDGLRKKVHEHRRLSHDEQIVLKHTLGHHPEGLLAANWLLARCLDIPSENLLKSRLAGSPISCPKIRQRIPHITSRVPCNCPFPFAPDHYPTPVLHLSAPDIDGHSGEVSPPQVRPVEDLERLARRYGAALDRLRALEGEVDDLGKALMVRLAALPDPSVPCPGGVYRLHVAGGVSELRWESNPPAAPDAGGAAARTGRTGSTRVGAPCESLPSLSLEPGSQGTGRSSS
;
A
#
# COMPACT_ATOMS: atom_id res chain seq x y z
N MET A 1 45.45 3.02 -16.19
CA MET A 1 45.55 2.27 -14.92
C MET A 1 46.71 2.87 -14.13
N ARG A 2 46.46 3.89 -13.31
CA ARG A 2 47.41 4.33 -12.27
C ARG A 2 46.76 4.01 -10.93
N ASP A 3 47.18 2.87 -10.41
CA ASP A 3 47.22 2.45 -9.01
C ASP A 3 46.06 2.82 -8.04
N ASP A 4 45.08 1.91 -7.94
CA ASP A 4 44.11 1.92 -6.82
C ASP A 4 44.79 1.62 -5.46
N SER A 5 45.92 0.91 -5.44
CA SER A 5 46.60 0.50 -4.20
C SER A 5 47.12 1.70 -3.39
N THR A 6 47.54 2.77 -4.08
CA THR A 6 47.99 4.02 -3.43
C THR A 6 46.87 4.74 -2.69
N ARG A 7 45.61 4.51 -3.08
CA ARG A 7 44.45 5.21 -2.52
C ARG A 7 43.88 4.50 -1.30
N GLU A 8 43.89 3.17 -1.30
CA GLU A 8 43.58 2.37 -0.10
C GLU A 8 44.69 2.52 0.96
N GLY A 9 45.96 2.56 0.52
CA GLY A 9 47.10 2.85 1.39
C GLY A 9 46.95 4.18 2.13
N GLY A 10 46.73 5.29 1.41
CA GLY A 10 46.56 6.61 2.02
C GLY A 10 45.34 6.76 2.94
N ILE A 11 44.29 5.94 2.76
CA ILE A 11 43.13 5.92 3.68
C ILE A 11 43.50 5.23 5.00
N ALA A 12 44.19 4.08 4.95
CA ALA A 12 44.68 3.41 6.15
C ALA A 12 45.73 4.26 6.90
N GLU A 13 46.58 4.97 6.16
CA GLU A 13 47.58 5.90 6.68
C GLU A 13 46.91 7.11 7.37
N LEU A 14 45.86 7.70 6.77
CA LEU A 14 45.07 8.76 7.40
C LEU A 14 44.30 8.30 8.65
N GLU A 15 43.77 7.08 8.67
CA GLU A 15 43.10 6.54 9.87
C GLU A 15 44.08 6.21 10.98
N THR A 16 45.30 5.77 10.63
CA THR A 16 46.42 5.59 11.58
C THR A 16 46.87 6.93 12.15
N LEU A 17 47.17 7.92 11.29
CA LEU A 17 47.52 9.28 11.70
C LEU A 17 46.45 9.94 12.58
N ALA A 18 45.16 9.75 12.27
CA ALA A 18 44.07 10.26 13.10
C ALA A 18 43.98 9.55 14.47
N GLN A 19 44.30 8.25 14.56
CA GLN A 19 44.30 7.50 15.81
C GLN A 19 45.54 7.77 16.67
N GLU A 20 46.69 8.05 16.05
CA GLU A 20 47.90 8.51 16.72
C GLU A 20 47.74 9.96 17.21
N ALA A 21 47.17 10.84 16.38
CA ALA A 21 46.85 12.22 16.75
C ALA A 21 45.81 12.35 17.88
N VAL A 22 44.96 11.35 18.12
CA VAL A 22 44.06 11.35 19.30
C VAL A 22 44.81 11.01 20.60
N ARG A 23 46.03 10.46 20.51
CA ARG A 23 46.90 10.14 21.65
C ARG A 23 47.95 11.23 21.92
N ASP A 24 48.37 11.94 20.89
CA ASP A 24 49.28 13.09 20.98
C ASP A 24 48.51 14.41 21.23
N ARG A 25 49.04 15.28 22.09
CA ARG A 25 48.48 16.62 22.34
C ARG A 25 49.01 17.68 21.39
N GLU A 26 50.08 17.40 20.64
CA GLU A 26 50.72 18.35 19.73
C GLU A 26 50.34 18.15 18.24
N ALA A 27 49.48 17.18 17.94
CA ALA A 27 49.07 16.88 16.56
C ALA A 27 48.26 18.03 15.92
N ASP A 28 48.63 18.44 14.69
CA ASP A 28 47.90 19.49 13.98
C ASP A 28 46.57 18.98 13.42
N HIS A 29 45.55 19.05 14.28
CA HIS A 29 44.19 18.67 13.95
C HIS A 29 43.59 19.47 12.77
N ALA A 30 44.08 20.67 12.43
CA ALA A 30 43.57 21.39 11.27
C ALA A 30 44.05 20.75 9.96
N ALA A 31 45.33 20.35 9.88
CA ALA A 31 45.86 19.61 8.75
C ALA A 31 45.15 18.26 8.57
N ILE A 32 44.91 17.53 9.68
CA ILE A 32 44.15 16.26 9.66
C ILE A 32 42.70 16.50 9.22
N ALA A 33 42.06 17.58 9.67
CA ALA A 33 40.69 17.91 9.26
C ALA A 33 40.59 18.23 7.77
N ALA A 34 41.48 19.06 7.24
CA ALA A 34 41.56 19.38 5.81
C ALA A 34 41.81 18.14 4.95
N LEU A 35 42.79 17.29 5.31
CA LEU A 35 43.06 16.02 4.61
C LEU A 35 41.86 15.06 4.69
N ALA A 36 41.15 15.00 5.82
CA ALA A 36 39.92 14.22 5.94
C ALA A 36 38.78 14.78 5.08
N GLU A 37 38.70 16.09 4.88
CA GLU A 37 37.74 16.75 3.98
C GLU A 37 38.05 16.47 2.51
N GLU A 38 39.33 16.56 2.11
CA GLU A 38 39.81 16.18 0.76
C GLU A 38 39.57 14.69 0.47
N ALA A 39 39.71 13.83 1.48
CA ALA A 39 39.35 12.41 1.41
C ALA A 39 37.82 12.15 1.43
N GLY A 40 36.99 13.17 1.60
CA GLY A 40 35.52 13.06 1.67
C GLY A 40 35.00 12.40 2.95
N ARG A 41 35.83 12.36 4.01
CA ARG A 41 35.54 11.80 5.35
C ARG A 41 34.97 12.89 6.25
N PHE A 42 33.91 13.59 5.83
CA PHE A 42 33.37 14.79 6.50
C PHE A 42 33.09 14.61 8.02
N GLY A 43 32.62 13.44 8.46
CA GLY A 43 32.42 13.15 9.89
C GLY A 43 33.72 12.99 10.71
N LEU A 44 34.84 12.67 10.05
CA LEU A 44 36.17 12.71 10.65
C LEU A 44 36.72 14.15 10.64
N ALA A 45 36.61 14.84 9.50
CA ALA A 45 37.00 16.24 9.34
C ALA A 45 36.35 17.14 10.39
N PHE A 46 35.02 17.06 10.55
CA PHE A 46 34.27 17.83 11.56
C PHE A 46 34.77 17.60 13.00
N ARG A 47 35.13 16.35 13.37
CA ARG A 47 35.70 16.07 14.70
C ARG A 47 37.07 16.70 14.88
N HIS A 48 37.93 16.67 13.86
CA HIS A 48 39.24 17.31 13.93
C HIS A 48 39.15 18.83 13.83
N TRP A 49 38.18 19.41 13.11
CA TRP A 49 37.90 20.85 13.17
C TRP A 49 37.45 21.29 14.57
N LEU A 50 36.62 20.50 15.26
CA LEU A 50 36.26 20.76 16.66
C LEU A 50 37.45 20.69 17.62
N LEU A 51 38.41 19.78 17.37
CA LEU A 51 39.64 19.69 18.18
C LEU A 51 40.62 20.83 17.84
N ALA A 52 40.77 21.17 16.56
CA ALA A 52 41.55 22.31 16.11
C ALA A 52 41.01 23.62 16.70
N ALA A 53 39.69 23.81 16.72
CA ALA A 53 39.04 24.98 17.33
C ALA A 53 39.19 25.06 18.85
N ARG A 54 39.45 23.93 19.54
CA ARG A 54 39.81 23.96 20.97
C ARG A 54 41.24 24.44 21.20
N ALA A 55 42.16 24.09 20.30
CA ALA A 55 43.55 24.54 20.35
C ALA A 55 43.72 25.98 19.83
N ARG A 56 42.92 26.37 18.85
CA ARG A 56 42.93 27.67 18.16
C ARG A 56 41.50 28.25 18.07
N PRO A 57 40.92 28.72 19.19
CA PRO A 57 39.51 29.16 19.26
C PRO A 57 39.21 30.48 18.53
N ASP A 58 40.25 31.17 18.06
CA ASP A 58 40.17 32.51 17.48
C ASP A 58 40.77 32.58 16.06
N ASP A 59 41.20 31.45 15.48
CA ASP A 59 41.87 31.38 14.19
C ASP A 59 40.85 31.29 13.03
N PRO A 60 40.78 32.30 12.13
CA PRO A 60 39.85 32.30 11.00
C PRO A 60 39.98 31.07 10.09
N ALA A 61 41.19 30.52 9.93
CA ALA A 61 41.45 29.35 9.09
C ALA A 61 40.85 28.05 9.66
N VAL A 62 40.53 28.02 10.96
CA VAL A 62 39.90 26.90 11.67
C VAL A 62 38.40 27.15 11.87
N LEU A 63 38.04 28.38 12.22
CA LEU A 63 36.66 28.77 12.52
C LEU A 63 35.76 28.79 11.28
N LEU A 64 36.28 29.23 10.12
CA LEU A 64 35.49 29.29 8.89
C LEU A 64 35.11 27.89 8.34
N PRO A 65 36.02 26.89 8.23
CA PRO A 65 35.64 25.52 7.89
C PRO A 65 34.65 24.92 8.89
N LEU A 66 34.86 25.12 10.19
CA LEU A 66 33.94 24.62 11.22
C LEU A 66 32.55 25.28 11.12
N ALA A 67 32.47 26.59 10.89
CA ALA A 67 31.23 27.30 10.69
C ALA A 67 30.48 26.85 9.42
N ARG A 68 31.22 26.55 8.35
CA ARG A 68 30.67 25.93 7.13
C ARG A 68 30.17 24.52 7.38
N ALA A 69 30.89 23.72 8.15
CA ALA A 69 30.42 22.39 8.55
C ALA A 69 29.13 22.45 9.38
N TYR A 70 28.94 23.49 10.21
CA TYR A 70 27.68 23.75 10.91
C TYR A 70 26.58 24.30 9.99
N GLU A 71 26.89 25.21 9.06
CA GLU A 71 25.97 25.65 7.97
C GLU A 71 25.43 24.44 7.20
N GLU A 72 26.31 23.51 6.80
CA GLU A 72 25.92 22.33 6.04
C GLU A 72 25.08 21.32 6.84
N GLN A 73 25.17 21.37 8.17
CA GLN A 73 24.32 20.63 9.12
C GLN A 73 23.00 21.35 9.44
N GLY A 74 22.83 22.62 9.03
CA GLY A 74 21.69 23.45 9.39
C GLY A 74 21.74 24.03 10.81
N ASP A 75 22.88 23.94 11.49
CA ASP A 75 23.08 24.39 12.88
C ASP A 75 23.47 25.87 12.89
N VAL A 76 22.49 26.72 12.61
CA VAL A 76 22.68 28.19 12.47
C VAL A 76 23.23 28.78 13.76
N ASP A 77 22.69 28.38 14.92
CA ASP A 77 23.05 28.90 16.24
C ASP A 77 24.54 28.71 16.59
N ARG A 78 25.18 27.65 16.07
CA ARG A 78 26.62 27.42 16.25
C ARG A 78 27.46 27.97 15.10
N ALA A 79 26.94 27.98 13.87
CA ALA A 79 27.64 28.56 12.72
C ALA A 79 27.79 30.10 12.85
N PHE A 80 26.76 30.78 13.35
CA PHE A 80 26.68 32.24 13.35
C PHE A 80 27.78 32.91 14.21
N PRO A 81 28.00 32.53 15.49
CA PRO A 81 29.01 33.18 16.32
C PRO A 81 30.46 32.92 15.83
N LEU A 82 30.69 31.77 15.18
CA LEU A 82 31.98 31.45 14.56
C LEU A 82 32.28 32.39 13.40
N LEU A 83 31.28 32.70 12.56
CA LEU A 83 31.43 33.64 11.45
C LEU A 83 31.57 35.09 11.92
N GLU A 84 30.91 35.48 13.00
CA GLU A 84 31.15 36.78 13.63
C GLU A 84 32.60 36.88 14.15
N SER A 85 33.11 35.81 14.77
CA SER A 85 34.50 35.71 15.23
C SER A 85 35.51 35.80 14.07
N VAL A 86 35.21 35.21 12.92
CA VAL A 86 35.99 35.36 11.68
C VAL A 86 35.93 36.80 11.16
N LEU A 87 34.73 37.35 10.97
CA LEU A 87 34.52 38.66 10.33
C LEU A 87 34.97 39.85 11.19
N ALA A 88 35.01 39.69 12.52
CA ALA A 88 35.60 40.67 13.42
C ALA A 88 37.12 40.81 13.24
N ARG A 89 37.80 39.75 12.79
CA ARG A 89 39.27 39.71 12.56
C ARG A 89 39.64 39.97 11.11
N GLU A 90 38.85 39.41 10.19
CA GLU A 90 39.01 39.57 8.76
C GLU A 90 37.70 40.12 8.14
N PRO A 91 37.42 41.43 8.26
CA PRO A 91 36.23 42.05 7.67
C PRO A 91 36.13 41.91 6.14
N ALA A 92 37.26 41.61 5.50
CA ALA A 92 37.40 41.37 4.07
C ALA A 92 37.26 39.89 3.67
N ASN A 93 36.96 38.97 4.60
CA ASN A 93 36.87 37.53 4.30
C ASN A 93 35.60 37.22 3.48
N ILE A 94 35.74 37.28 2.16
CA ILE A 94 34.69 36.96 1.17
C ILE A 94 34.01 35.61 1.47
N PRO A 95 34.75 34.49 1.69
CA PRO A 95 34.18 33.21 2.11
C PRO A 95 33.24 33.26 3.32
N ALA A 96 33.56 34.06 4.33
CA ALA A 96 32.77 34.23 5.54
C ALA A 96 31.59 35.19 5.35
N LEU A 97 31.77 36.29 4.59
CA LEU A 97 30.68 37.22 4.23
C LEU A 97 29.58 36.50 3.44
N GLU A 98 29.96 35.71 2.42
CA GLU A 98 29.00 34.93 1.63
C GLU A 98 28.30 33.85 2.46
N THR A 99 28.99 33.22 3.42
CA THR A 99 28.38 32.23 4.33
C THR A 99 27.44 32.89 5.34
N MET A 100 27.82 34.01 5.96
CA MET A 100 26.98 34.80 6.86
C MET A 100 25.70 35.30 6.17
N ALA A 101 25.82 35.79 4.93
CA ALA A 101 24.69 36.26 4.12
C ALA A 101 23.71 35.16 3.67
N ARG A 102 24.07 33.88 3.81
CA ARG A 102 23.16 32.74 3.65
C ARG A 102 22.44 32.37 4.95
N LEU A 103 23.11 32.53 6.10
CA LEU A 103 22.64 32.07 7.41
C LEU A 103 21.75 33.04 8.19
N LEU A 104 21.83 34.36 7.95
CA LEU A 104 21.05 35.36 8.71
C LEU A 104 19.55 35.01 8.79
N PRO A 105 18.93 34.92 10.00
CA PRO A 105 17.52 34.58 10.20
C PRO A 105 16.58 35.76 9.92
N PRO A 106 15.30 35.54 9.57
CA PRO A 106 14.42 36.60 9.06
C PRO A 106 14.27 37.82 9.97
N GLU A 107 14.27 37.61 11.27
CA GLU A 107 13.94 38.60 12.30
C GLU A 107 15.13 39.54 12.58
N GLY A 108 16.35 39.10 12.30
CA GLY A 108 17.60 39.87 12.46
C GLY A 108 18.18 40.46 11.18
N ARG A 109 17.54 40.24 10.02
CA ARG A 109 18.18 40.37 8.69
C ARG A 109 18.64 41.77 8.31
N THR A 110 17.85 42.81 8.55
CA THR A 110 18.06 44.11 7.87
C THR A 110 19.16 44.99 8.49
N PRO A 111 19.33 45.11 9.82
CA PRO A 111 20.40 45.92 10.40
C PRO A 111 21.78 45.26 10.24
N ARG A 112 21.90 43.98 10.61
CA ARG A 112 23.18 43.26 10.62
C ARG A 112 23.76 43.05 9.22
N LEU A 113 22.91 42.82 8.21
CA LEU A 113 23.35 42.75 6.82
C LEU A 113 23.84 44.11 6.28
N ARG A 114 23.21 45.23 6.69
CA ARG A 114 23.69 46.58 6.32
C ARG A 114 25.06 46.87 6.92
N GLU A 115 25.26 46.60 8.21
CA GLU A 115 26.57 46.74 8.87
C GLU A 115 27.67 45.95 8.13
N LEU A 116 27.36 44.73 7.69
CA LEU A 116 28.27 43.86 6.93
C LEU A 116 28.53 44.37 5.50
N VAL A 117 27.51 44.87 4.79
CA VAL A 117 27.64 45.50 3.46
C VAL A 117 28.51 46.76 3.55
N GLU A 118 28.29 47.58 4.56
CA GLU A 118 29.06 48.80 4.80
C GLU A 118 30.50 48.48 5.23
N ALA A 119 30.72 47.42 6.01
CA ALA A 119 32.06 46.91 6.34
C ALA A 119 32.78 46.38 5.09
N ALA A 120 32.12 45.59 4.26
CA ALA A 120 32.66 45.09 2.99
C ALA A 120 33.02 46.23 2.03
N ARG A 121 32.17 47.27 1.95
CA ARG A 121 32.41 48.50 1.17
C ARG A 121 33.63 49.27 1.68
N ARG A 122 33.77 49.45 3.01
CA ARG A 122 34.96 50.05 3.63
C ARG A 122 36.24 49.22 3.41
N ALA A 123 36.10 47.89 3.34
CA ALA A 123 37.19 46.95 3.10
C ALA A 123 37.60 46.82 1.61
N GLY A 124 36.97 47.56 0.69
CA GLY A 124 37.30 47.52 -0.74
C GLY A 124 36.91 46.21 -1.44
N ILE A 125 35.93 45.48 -0.90
CA ILE A 125 35.41 44.24 -1.49
C ILE A 125 34.81 44.52 -2.88
N ALA A 126 34.99 43.58 -3.81
CA ALA A 126 34.57 43.72 -5.20
C ALA A 126 33.12 44.19 -5.33
N ALA A 127 32.91 45.23 -6.16
CA ALA A 127 31.61 45.88 -6.34
C ALA A 127 30.48 44.90 -6.68
N GLU A 128 30.76 43.85 -7.45
CA GLU A 128 29.81 42.78 -7.77
C GLU A 128 29.35 41.97 -6.53
N LEU A 129 30.25 41.67 -5.60
CA LEU A 129 29.87 40.99 -4.35
C LEU A 129 29.12 41.94 -3.42
N VAL A 130 29.53 43.20 -3.32
CA VAL A 130 28.77 44.23 -2.58
C VAL A 130 27.36 44.36 -3.17
N HIS A 131 27.22 44.40 -4.49
CA HIS A 131 25.93 44.46 -5.18
C HIS A 131 25.07 43.20 -4.97
N ARG A 132 25.67 41.99 -4.98
CA ARG A 132 24.97 40.74 -4.63
C ARG A 132 24.46 40.72 -3.19
N LEU A 133 25.20 41.32 -2.24
CA LEU A 133 24.77 41.46 -0.85
C LEU A 133 23.66 42.52 -0.70
N GLU A 134 23.75 43.62 -1.45
CA GLU A 134 22.77 44.71 -1.49
C GLU A 134 21.43 44.26 -2.11
N ALA A 135 21.45 43.60 -3.27
CA ALA A 135 20.25 43.05 -3.91
C ALA A 135 19.52 42.07 -2.98
N ARG A 136 20.27 41.32 -2.15
CA ARG A 136 19.72 40.39 -1.15
C ARG A 136 19.14 41.10 0.08
N ALA A 137 19.53 42.35 0.35
CA ALA A 137 18.86 43.24 1.30
C ALA A 137 17.61 43.91 0.67
N GLU A 138 17.68 44.33 -0.60
CA GLU A 138 16.62 45.06 -1.29
C GLU A 138 15.41 44.18 -1.67
N ILE A 139 15.63 42.95 -2.13
CA ILE A 139 14.57 41.96 -2.38
C ILE A 139 13.74 41.75 -1.10
N ARG A 140 14.39 41.72 0.06
CA ARG A 140 13.75 41.51 1.38
C ARG A 140 13.08 42.75 1.96
N ALA A 141 13.53 43.95 1.62
CA ALA A 141 12.82 45.17 1.99
C ALA A 141 11.37 45.18 1.44
N ARG A 142 11.12 44.45 0.34
CA ARG A 142 9.80 44.25 -0.25
C ARG A 142 9.00 43.10 0.39
N GLU A 143 9.69 42.07 0.92
CA GLU A 143 9.06 41.00 1.72
C GLU A 143 8.57 41.51 3.09
N SER A 144 9.18 42.60 3.59
CA SER A 144 8.82 43.25 4.86
C SER A 144 7.45 43.94 4.90
N GLU A 145 6.78 44.13 3.76
CA GLU A 145 5.39 44.65 3.72
C GLU A 145 4.35 43.52 3.82
N THR A 146 4.77 42.26 3.79
CA THR A 146 3.90 41.08 3.92
C THR A 146 4.27 40.28 5.17
N ASP A 147 3.82 40.76 6.33
CA ASP A 147 4.02 40.10 7.63
C ASP A 147 3.45 38.67 7.63
N LEU A 148 4.35 37.69 7.70
CA LEU A 148 4.08 36.37 8.25
C LEU A 148 5.12 36.07 9.34
N PRO A 149 4.71 35.71 10.56
CA PRO A 149 5.63 35.58 11.68
C PRO A 149 6.50 34.34 11.52
N VAL A 150 7.81 34.53 11.42
CA VAL A 150 8.77 33.43 11.60
C VAL A 150 9.30 33.49 13.02
N THR A 151 8.72 32.65 13.87
CA THR A 151 9.36 32.14 15.09
C THR A 151 9.03 30.66 15.14
N GLY A 152 9.95 29.85 14.62
CA GLY A 152 9.74 28.42 14.45
C GLY A 152 10.65 27.61 15.35
N GLU A 153 10.18 27.31 16.57
CA GLU A 153 10.51 26.02 17.17
C GLU A 153 10.19 24.93 16.12
N VAL A 154 10.92 23.81 16.11
CA VAL A 154 10.59 22.69 15.21
C VAL A 154 9.21 22.17 15.60
N ALA A 155 8.19 22.64 14.87
CA ALA A 155 6.80 22.38 15.19
C ALA A 155 6.56 20.88 15.17
N VAL A 156 6.31 20.31 16.35
CA VAL A 156 6.07 18.87 16.49
C VAL A 156 4.83 18.53 15.66
N PRO A 157 4.95 17.64 14.64
CA PRO A 157 3.83 17.32 13.77
C PRO A 157 2.60 16.89 14.56
N SER A 158 1.42 17.35 14.18
CA SER A 158 0.20 16.89 14.83
C SER A 158 -0.08 15.41 14.52
N ALA A 159 -0.93 14.77 15.33
CA ALA A 159 -1.30 13.37 15.11
C ALA A 159 -1.93 13.14 13.72
N GLU A 160 -2.72 14.11 13.23
CA GLU A 160 -3.36 14.10 11.91
C GLU A 160 -2.34 14.26 10.76
N GLU A 161 -1.31 15.09 10.95
CA GLU A 161 -0.26 15.32 9.94
C GLU A 161 0.62 14.09 9.75
N VAL A 162 1.01 13.42 10.84
CA VAL A 162 1.68 12.11 10.77
C VAL A 162 0.77 11.06 10.13
N GLN A 163 -0.53 11.04 10.45
CA GLN A 163 -1.48 10.13 9.82
C GLN A 163 -1.66 10.41 8.32
N ARG A 164 -1.66 11.68 7.90
CA ARG A 164 -1.69 12.08 6.48
C ARG A 164 -0.43 11.65 5.75
N PHE A 165 0.73 11.80 6.38
CA PHE A 165 2.02 11.32 5.86
C PHE A 165 1.99 9.79 5.66
N LEU A 166 1.60 9.02 6.68
CA LEU A 166 1.45 7.57 6.60
C LEU A 166 0.48 7.12 5.50
N ALA A 167 -0.63 7.84 5.32
CA ALA A 167 -1.64 7.52 4.31
C ALA A 167 -1.19 7.81 2.87
N LEU A 168 -0.19 8.67 2.67
CA LEU A 168 0.40 8.95 1.36
C LEU A 168 1.58 8.01 1.08
N PHE A 169 2.49 7.85 2.04
CA PHE A 169 3.71 7.05 1.88
C PHE A 169 3.54 5.59 2.36
N ALA A 170 2.43 4.97 2.01
CA ALA A 170 2.12 3.59 2.37
C ALA A 170 2.90 2.60 1.49
N GLY A 171 3.83 1.86 2.10
CA GLY A 171 4.57 0.76 1.48
C GLY A 171 4.07 -0.63 1.89
N ARG A 172 4.98 -1.61 1.83
CA ARG A 172 4.78 -3.01 2.20
C ARG A 172 4.38 -3.16 3.67
N GLU A 173 3.33 -3.93 3.90
CA GLU A 173 2.79 -4.16 5.23
C GLU A 173 3.78 -4.96 6.11
N GLY A 174 3.87 -4.57 7.39
CA GLY A 174 4.68 -5.29 8.39
C GLY A 174 6.21 -5.10 8.27
N VAL A 175 6.69 -4.21 7.40
CA VAL A 175 8.12 -3.93 7.25
C VAL A 175 8.38 -2.49 6.81
N HIS A 176 9.35 -1.84 7.45
CA HIS A 176 9.97 -0.61 6.98
C HIS A 176 11.48 -0.80 6.95
N ALA A 177 12.24 0.09 6.32
CA ALA A 177 13.69 0.10 6.46
C ALA A 177 14.13 1.25 7.37
N ARG A 178 15.21 1.04 8.13
CA ARG A 178 15.87 2.09 8.91
C ARG A 178 17.27 2.33 8.33
N GLN A 179 17.60 3.59 8.06
CA GLN A 179 18.95 3.98 7.68
C GLN A 179 19.88 3.83 8.87
N TRP A 180 21.05 3.25 8.64
CA TRP A 180 22.18 3.29 9.55
C TRP A 180 23.34 4.02 8.89
N PHE A 181 24.18 4.63 9.72
CA PHE A 181 25.42 5.26 9.29
C PHE A 181 26.52 4.89 10.28
N ASP A 182 27.62 4.38 9.75
CA ASP A 182 28.82 3.97 10.45
C ASP A 182 30.01 4.65 9.74
N PRO A 183 30.85 5.44 10.44
CA PRO A 183 31.96 6.13 9.79
C PRO A 183 32.96 5.22 9.08
N ALA A 184 33.13 3.96 9.49
CA ALA A 184 34.01 2.99 8.84
C ALA A 184 33.29 2.19 7.75
N ARG A 185 32.03 1.79 7.98
CA ARG A 185 31.25 0.91 7.07
C ARG A 185 30.34 1.65 6.09
N GLY A 186 30.30 2.99 6.16
CA GLY A 186 29.46 3.84 5.31
C GLY A 186 28.01 3.93 5.79
N SER A 187 27.09 4.21 4.88
CA SER A 187 25.64 4.19 5.15
C SER A 187 24.96 3.05 4.44
N GLY A 188 23.96 2.48 5.09
CA GLY A 188 23.04 1.54 4.45
C GLY A 188 21.65 1.60 5.06
N TYR A 189 20.83 0.64 4.69
CA TYR A 189 19.50 0.45 5.25
C TYR A 189 19.35 -1.00 5.71
N THR A 190 18.62 -1.20 6.81
CA THR A 190 18.28 -2.53 7.32
C THR A 190 16.76 -2.66 7.39
N PRO A 191 16.16 -3.77 6.90
CA PRO A 191 14.75 -4.03 7.11
C PRO A 191 14.46 -4.22 8.61
N VAL A 192 13.44 -3.53 9.08
CA VAL A 192 12.84 -3.69 10.41
C VAL A 192 11.48 -4.35 10.16
N HIS A 193 11.32 -5.59 10.62
CA HIS A 193 10.09 -6.39 10.45
C HIS A 193 8.98 -5.96 11.43
N ALA A 194 8.64 -4.67 11.36
CA ALA A 194 7.52 -4.04 12.03
C ALA A 194 6.86 -3.04 11.06
N PRO A 195 5.55 -2.79 11.16
CA PRO A 195 4.88 -1.79 10.34
C PRO A 195 5.47 -0.39 10.56
N LEU A 196 5.35 0.48 9.56
CA LEU A 196 5.62 1.90 9.70
C LEU A 196 4.53 2.52 10.59
N SER A 197 4.78 2.60 11.89
CA SER A 197 3.82 3.13 12.87
C SER A 197 3.88 4.66 12.98
N HIS A 198 2.87 5.24 13.63
CA HIS A 198 2.81 6.66 13.96
C HIS A 198 4.08 7.15 14.67
N GLN A 199 4.55 6.42 15.69
CA GLN A 199 5.78 6.75 16.41
C GLN A 199 7.04 6.68 15.52
N VAL A 200 7.11 5.74 14.57
CA VAL A 200 8.25 5.64 13.64
C VAL A 200 8.23 6.79 12.64
N ALA A 201 7.06 7.17 12.12
CA ALA A 201 6.91 8.33 11.24
C ALA A 201 7.17 9.65 11.99
N MET A 202 6.70 9.80 13.23
CA MET A 202 7.03 10.95 14.09
C MET A 202 8.55 11.08 14.28
N ASN A 203 9.21 9.99 14.66
CA ASN A 203 10.67 9.94 14.78
C ASN A 203 11.40 10.13 13.44
N HIS A 204 10.72 10.00 12.31
CA HIS A 204 11.28 10.32 11.00
C HIS A 204 11.26 11.82 10.73
N LEU A 205 10.08 12.42 10.93
CA LEU A 205 9.80 13.83 10.67
C LEU A 205 10.57 14.76 11.61
N LEU A 206 10.76 14.35 12.87
CA LEU A 206 11.61 15.03 13.85
C LEU A 206 13.12 14.81 13.62
N GLY A 207 13.53 14.04 12.60
CA GLY A 207 14.95 13.77 12.32
C GLY A 207 15.65 12.76 13.25
N ASN A 208 14.99 12.31 14.32
CA ASN A 208 15.50 11.32 15.28
C ASN A 208 15.96 10.01 14.61
N SER A 209 15.34 9.65 13.48
CA SER A 209 15.68 8.49 12.66
C SER A 209 15.39 8.73 11.18
N THR A 210 16.07 8.01 10.30
CA THR A 210 15.77 8.06 8.87
C THR A 210 15.25 6.70 8.45
N VAL A 211 14.06 6.68 7.83
CA VAL A 211 13.39 5.45 7.41
C VAL A 211 13.04 5.49 5.92
N GLY A 212 12.72 4.32 5.38
CA GLY A 212 12.27 4.15 4.01
C GLY A 212 11.24 3.03 3.91
N ILE A 213 10.59 2.96 2.75
CA ILE A 213 9.51 2.03 2.45
C ILE A 213 9.87 1.12 1.27
N TYR A 214 9.43 -0.14 1.35
CA TYR A 214 9.41 -1.04 0.21
C TYR A 214 8.09 -0.84 -0.52
N LEU A 215 8.10 -0.45 -1.80
CA LEU A 215 6.83 -0.10 -2.48
C LEU A 215 5.92 -1.31 -2.75
N LEU A 216 6.50 -2.51 -2.92
CA LEU A 216 5.75 -3.72 -3.27
C LEU A 216 5.00 -4.27 -2.06
N ARG A 217 3.69 -4.04 -2.03
CA ARG A 217 2.78 -4.54 -1.01
C ARG A 217 2.72 -6.07 -0.99
N VAL A 218 2.22 -6.63 0.10
CA VAL A 218 2.18 -8.10 0.27
C VAL A 218 1.28 -8.78 -0.77
N ASP A 219 0.26 -8.07 -1.27
CA ASP A 219 -0.63 -8.48 -2.37
C ASP A 219 -0.07 -8.21 -3.79
N ASN A 220 1.19 -7.76 -3.88
CA ASN A 220 1.84 -7.36 -5.14
C ASN A 220 1.18 -6.16 -5.85
N THR A 221 0.54 -5.27 -5.09
CA THR A 221 0.14 -3.93 -5.56
C THR A 221 1.14 -2.86 -5.12
N VAL A 222 0.93 -1.62 -5.61
CA VAL A 222 1.57 -0.40 -5.12
C VAL A 222 0.51 0.68 -4.91
N ALA A 223 0.66 1.49 -3.86
CA ALA A 223 -0.22 2.64 -3.58
C ALA A 223 0.34 3.97 -4.13
N LEU A 224 1.59 3.97 -4.57
CA LEU A 224 2.29 5.10 -5.16
C LEU A 224 3.38 4.58 -6.11
N PHE A 225 3.84 5.44 -7.00
CA PHE A 225 5.10 5.23 -7.74
C PHE A 225 5.98 6.46 -7.61
N ALA A 226 7.27 6.30 -7.88
CA ALA A 226 8.24 7.39 -7.79
C ALA A 226 9.25 7.34 -8.93
N LEU A 227 9.75 8.51 -9.33
CA LEU A 227 10.97 8.61 -10.14
C LEU A 227 12.10 9.09 -9.23
N ASP A 228 13.21 8.35 -9.23
CA ASP A 228 14.44 8.71 -8.52
C ASP A 228 15.43 9.26 -9.54
N LEU A 229 15.60 10.59 -9.54
CA LEU A 229 16.56 11.30 -10.37
C LEU A 229 17.84 11.52 -9.56
N ASP A 230 18.92 10.89 -9.99
CA ASP A 230 20.14 10.78 -9.20
C ASP A 230 21.40 11.06 -10.04
N VAL A 231 22.47 11.54 -9.39
CA VAL A 231 23.75 11.82 -10.05
C VAL A 231 24.56 10.54 -10.22
N ARG A 232 25.02 10.26 -11.45
CA ARG A 232 25.87 9.09 -11.75
C ARG A 232 27.24 9.21 -11.08
N ARG A 233 27.79 8.08 -10.63
CA ARG A 233 29.06 8.02 -9.88
C ARG A 233 30.22 8.77 -10.55
N LYS A 234 30.38 8.62 -11.87
CA LYS A 234 31.42 9.32 -12.66
C LYS A 234 31.30 10.84 -12.58
N ALA A 235 30.10 11.39 -12.83
CA ALA A 235 29.86 12.83 -12.75
C ALA A 235 30.06 13.37 -11.32
N LEU A 236 29.69 12.58 -10.30
CA LEU A 236 29.96 12.91 -8.90
C LEU A 236 31.46 12.91 -8.56
N GLU A 237 32.24 11.96 -9.10
CA GLU A 237 33.69 11.90 -8.93
C GLU A 237 34.42 13.06 -9.63
N GLU A 238 33.91 13.51 -10.78
CA GLU A 238 34.42 14.68 -11.52
C GLU A 238 34.08 15.98 -10.79
N ALA A 239 32.83 16.13 -10.33
CA ALA A 239 32.37 17.27 -9.55
C ALA A 239 33.09 17.42 -8.20
N ARG A 240 33.47 16.31 -7.54
CA ARG A 240 34.25 16.36 -6.28
C ARG A 240 35.62 17.04 -6.42
N ARG A 241 36.16 17.16 -7.64
CA ARG A 241 37.47 17.76 -7.91
C ARG A 241 37.40 19.21 -8.39
N ASP A 242 36.20 19.75 -8.56
CA ASP A 242 35.95 21.04 -9.21
C ASP A 242 34.65 21.65 -8.70
N ALA A 243 34.78 22.71 -7.89
CA ALA A 243 33.64 23.40 -7.29
C ALA A 243 32.68 24.03 -8.32
N GLY A 244 33.18 24.44 -9.49
CA GLY A 244 32.37 24.98 -10.59
C GLY A 244 31.54 23.88 -11.27
N ARG A 245 32.14 22.71 -11.53
CA ARG A 245 31.41 21.52 -12.00
C ARG A 245 30.40 21.04 -10.94
N ALA A 246 30.74 21.10 -9.66
CA ALA A 246 29.81 20.76 -8.58
C ALA A 246 28.62 21.73 -8.49
N ALA A 247 28.82 23.02 -8.77
CA ALA A 247 27.71 23.99 -8.88
C ALA A 247 26.84 23.67 -10.10
N ALA A 248 27.43 23.61 -11.29
CA ALA A 248 26.70 23.32 -12.54
C ALA A 248 25.89 22.01 -12.47
N LEU A 249 26.43 20.97 -11.82
CA LEU A 249 25.73 19.69 -11.65
C LEU A 249 24.57 19.76 -10.63
N ARG A 250 24.66 20.61 -9.62
CA ARG A 250 23.52 20.89 -8.71
C ARG A 250 22.42 21.67 -9.44
N ASP A 251 22.80 22.66 -10.22
CA ASP A 251 21.86 23.49 -10.99
C ASP A 251 21.19 22.66 -12.09
N GLU A 252 21.93 21.76 -12.75
CA GLU A 252 21.39 20.80 -13.71
C GLU A 252 20.43 19.80 -13.05
N MET A 253 20.80 19.20 -11.90
CA MET A 253 19.93 18.32 -11.11
C MET A 253 18.64 19.03 -10.69
N HIS A 254 18.76 20.28 -10.24
CA HIS A 254 17.62 21.09 -9.82
C HIS A 254 16.67 21.39 -11.00
N ARG A 255 17.22 21.88 -12.12
CA ARG A 255 16.47 22.13 -13.36
C ARG A 255 15.78 20.86 -13.89
N TRP A 256 16.44 19.71 -13.82
CA TRP A 256 15.84 18.46 -14.29
C TRP A 256 14.74 17.93 -13.37
N GLY A 257 14.82 18.15 -12.05
CA GLY A 257 13.71 17.87 -11.15
C GLY A 257 12.43 18.63 -11.55
N ILE A 258 12.57 19.91 -11.85
CA ILE A 258 11.49 20.78 -12.39
C ILE A 258 10.98 20.24 -13.73
N VAL A 259 11.86 20.04 -14.71
CA VAL A 259 11.48 19.58 -16.07
C VAL A 259 10.75 18.24 -16.04
N LEU A 260 11.18 17.27 -15.23
CA LEU A 260 10.50 15.98 -15.12
C LEU A 260 9.11 16.12 -14.48
N ARG A 261 8.97 16.96 -13.45
CA ARG A 261 7.68 17.23 -12.80
C ARG A 261 6.70 17.88 -13.79
N ASP A 262 7.15 18.87 -14.54
CA ASP A 262 6.29 19.62 -15.46
C ASP A 262 5.87 18.74 -16.65
N ARG A 263 6.77 17.86 -17.15
CA ARG A 263 6.44 16.85 -18.16
C ARG A 263 5.48 15.78 -17.63
N LEU A 264 5.59 15.37 -16.35
CA LEU A 264 4.62 14.48 -15.72
C LEU A 264 3.25 15.16 -15.60
N ALA A 265 3.20 16.43 -15.16
CA ALA A 265 1.96 17.20 -15.08
C ALA A 265 1.28 17.36 -16.46
N ALA A 266 2.05 17.59 -17.53
CA ALA A 266 1.54 17.64 -18.90
C ALA A 266 0.92 16.31 -19.40
N LEU A 267 1.27 15.18 -18.79
CA LEU A 267 0.67 13.86 -19.04
C LEU A 267 -0.51 13.55 -18.09
N GLY A 268 -0.95 14.50 -17.27
CA GLY A 268 -1.98 14.28 -16.25
C GLY A 268 -1.49 13.51 -15.02
N LEU A 269 -0.17 13.49 -14.79
CA LEU A 269 0.49 12.75 -13.70
C LEU A 269 1.07 13.75 -12.67
N PRO A 270 0.25 14.43 -11.85
CA PRO A 270 0.76 15.39 -10.88
C PRO A 270 1.72 14.72 -9.89
N ALA A 271 2.93 15.25 -9.79
CA ALA A 271 4.02 14.68 -9.01
C ALA A 271 4.54 15.67 -7.96
N LEU A 272 4.71 15.20 -6.72
CA LEU A 272 5.31 15.96 -5.64
C LEU A 272 6.84 15.83 -5.72
N LEU A 273 7.53 16.93 -5.99
CA LEU A 273 8.99 16.98 -6.13
C LEU A 273 9.67 17.13 -4.77
N GLU A 274 10.63 16.24 -4.46
CA GLU A 274 11.41 16.22 -3.24
C GLU A 274 12.90 16.44 -3.54
N ASN A 275 13.57 17.30 -2.76
CA ASN A 275 15.00 17.27 -2.55
C ASN A 275 15.36 16.21 -1.50
N SER A 276 16.11 15.17 -1.87
CA SER A 276 16.37 14.01 -0.99
C SER A 276 17.28 14.30 0.22
N GLY A 277 17.69 15.56 0.43
CA GLY A 277 18.66 15.99 1.43
C GLY A 277 20.11 15.76 0.98
N TYR A 278 20.33 15.30 -0.25
CA TYR A 278 21.66 15.09 -0.82
C TYR A 278 21.66 15.30 -2.34
N LYS A 279 22.26 14.38 -3.09
CA LYS A 279 22.52 14.50 -4.54
C LYS A 279 21.31 14.21 -5.45
N GLY A 280 20.20 13.71 -4.92
CA GLY A 280 19.07 13.20 -5.72
C GLY A 280 17.77 14.00 -5.57
N ARG A 281 16.81 13.70 -6.44
CA ARG A 281 15.43 14.21 -6.42
C ARG A 281 14.46 13.05 -6.56
N HIS A 282 13.44 12.99 -5.71
CA HIS A 282 12.34 12.05 -5.92
C HIS A 282 11.12 12.81 -6.46
N LEU A 283 10.40 12.22 -7.40
CA LEU A 283 9.11 12.70 -7.89
C LEU A 283 8.05 11.68 -7.51
N TRP A 284 7.22 12.00 -6.52
CA TRP A 284 6.24 11.10 -5.94
C TRP A 284 4.87 11.26 -6.59
N VAL A 285 4.27 10.17 -7.07
CA VAL A 285 2.88 10.14 -7.59
C VAL A 285 2.06 9.15 -6.78
N PHE A 286 1.00 9.64 -6.14
CA PHE A 286 0.12 8.86 -5.27
C PHE A 286 -1.09 8.36 -6.04
N LEU A 287 -1.54 7.13 -5.77
CA LEU A 287 -2.72 6.55 -6.41
C LEU A 287 -3.94 6.63 -5.47
N GLU A 288 -5.14 6.83 -6.01
CA GLU A 288 -6.37 6.85 -5.20
C GLU A 288 -6.72 5.46 -4.63
N SER A 289 -6.34 4.41 -5.37
CA SER A 289 -6.46 3.01 -4.99
C SER A 289 -5.26 2.21 -5.52
N PRO A 290 -4.88 1.08 -4.88
CA PRO A 290 -3.66 0.36 -5.23
C PRO A 290 -3.74 -0.31 -6.61
N MET A 291 -2.68 -0.17 -7.40
CA MET A 291 -2.56 -0.80 -8.72
C MET A 291 -1.64 -2.02 -8.69
N ALA A 292 -1.89 -3.00 -9.56
CA ALA A 292 -1.00 -4.15 -9.73
C ALA A 292 0.43 -3.70 -10.08
N ALA A 293 1.43 -4.14 -9.31
CA ALA A 293 2.81 -3.70 -9.47
C ALA A 293 3.38 -3.99 -10.88
N GLY A 294 2.92 -5.06 -11.53
CA GLY A 294 3.29 -5.38 -12.91
C GLY A 294 2.77 -4.36 -13.95
N ALA A 295 1.58 -3.80 -13.75
CA ALA A 295 1.04 -2.76 -14.62
C ALA A 295 1.82 -1.46 -14.46
N VAL A 296 2.06 -1.03 -13.21
CA VAL A 296 2.82 0.19 -12.89
C VAL A 296 4.28 0.09 -13.29
N HIS A 297 4.91 -1.08 -13.13
CA HIS A 297 6.27 -1.33 -13.63
C HIS A 297 6.36 -1.26 -15.17
N LEU A 298 5.40 -1.85 -15.89
CA LEU A 298 5.35 -1.76 -17.35
C LEU A 298 5.09 -0.32 -17.83
N PHE A 299 4.19 0.40 -17.15
CA PHE A 299 3.95 1.82 -17.38
C PHE A 299 5.25 2.63 -17.23
N GLY A 300 5.99 2.45 -16.13
CA GLY A 300 7.28 3.09 -15.92
C GLY A 300 8.30 2.83 -17.03
N ARG A 301 8.36 1.59 -17.55
CA ARG A 301 9.23 1.24 -18.69
C ARG A 301 8.86 1.97 -19.99
N LEU A 302 7.58 2.29 -20.21
CA LEU A 302 7.11 3.03 -21.39
C LEU A 302 7.15 4.56 -21.20
N LEU A 303 7.03 5.01 -19.94
CA LEU A 303 7.09 6.40 -19.51
C LEU A 303 8.52 6.97 -19.60
N LEU A 304 9.53 6.29 -19.02
CA LEU A 304 10.88 6.86 -18.91
C LEU A 304 11.47 7.33 -20.27
N PRO A 305 11.40 6.56 -21.37
CA PRO A 305 11.92 7.02 -22.67
C PRO A 305 11.15 8.21 -23.26
N ARG A 306 9.86 8.35 -22.94
CA ARG A 306 9.01 9.48 -23.36
C ARG A 306 9.25 10.72 -22.51
N LEU A 307 9.48 10.53 -21.21
CA LEU A 307 9.62 11.60 -20.23
C LEU A 307 11.02 12.24 -20.23
N ALA A 308 12.07 11.45 -20.47
CA ALA A 308 13.46 11.87 -20.34
C ALA A 308 14.37 11.47 -21.53
N PRO A 309 13.96 11.64 -22.81
CA PRO A 309 14.76 11.25 -23.98
C PRO A 309 16.07 12.05 -24.12
N ASP A 310 16.08 13.26 -23.56
CA ASP A 310 17.13 14.28 -23.62
C ASP A 310 17.88 14.44 -22.28
N LEU A 311 17.80 13.45 -21.38
CA LEU A 311 18.46 13.50 -20.08
C LEU A 311 20.00 13.51 -20.23
N PRO A 312 20.72 14.46 -19.59
CA PRO A 312 22.18 14.54 -19.61
C PRO A 312 22.84 13.25 -19.13
N GLY A 313 23.95 12.88 -19.77
CA GLY A 313 24.73 11.68 -19.40
C GLY A 313 25.31 11.70 -17.97
N ALA A 314 25.32 12.87 -17.31
CA ALA A 314 25.69 13.03 -15.91
C ALA A 314 24.61 12.54 -14.93
N LEU A 315 23.34 12.54 -15.36
CA LEU A 315 22.18 12.18 -14.57
C LEU A 315 21.62 10.81 -14.96
N SER A 316 20.92 10.18 -14.03
CA SER A 316 20.16 8.94 -14.25
C SER A 316 18.80 9.08 -13.58
N VAL A 317 17.75 8.68 -14.27
CA VAL A 317 16.40 8.58 -13.69
C VAL A 317 15.98 7.12 -13.65
N GLU A 318 15.52 6.65 -12.50
CA GLU A 318 15.00 5.30 -12.29
C GLU A 318 13.52 5.37 -11.89
N PHE A 319 12.72 4.40 -12.34
CA PHE A 319 11.30 4.31 -11.99
C PHE A 319 11.08 3.24 -10.93
N PHE A 320 10.37 3.61 -9.86
CA PHE A 320 10.02 2.74 -8.75
C PHE A 320 8.50 2.47 -8.77
N PRO A 321 8.05 1.19 -8.76
CA PRO A 321 8.84 -0.02 -8.55
C PRO A 321 9.67 -0.50 -9.76
N LYS A 322 10.94 -0.84 -9.53
CA LYS A 322 11.83 -1.40 -10.58
C LYS A 322 11.49 -2.83 -11.02
N GLN A 323 10.45 -3.45 -10.46
CA GLN A 323 10.10 -4.86 -10.73
C GLN A 323 8.60 -5.15 -10.49
N ALA A 324 8.06 -6.07 -11.28
CA ALA A 324 6.65 -6.46 -11.26
C ALA A 324 6.26 -7.40 -10.10
N LYS A 325 7.24 -8.06 -9.46
CA LYS A 325 7.10 -8.98 -8.31
C LYS A 325 8.34 -8.90 -7.41
N PRO A 326 8.25 -9.16 -6.09
CA PRO A 326 9.43 -9.30 -5.24
C PRO A 326 10.38 -10.39 -5.77
N GLY A 327 11.69 -10.14 -5.67
CA GLY A 327 12.71 -11.16 -5.98
C GLY A 327 12.80 -12.24 -4.90
N LYS A 328 13.74 -13.19 -5.04
CA LYS A 328 13.95 -14.30 -4.10
C LYS A 328 14.18 -13.85 -2.65
N GLU A 329 14.70 -12.63 -2.44
CA GLU A 329 14.94 -12.02 -1.12
C GLU A 329 13.74 -11.23 -0.55
N GLY A 330 12.58 -11.27 -1.21
CA GLY A 330 11.27 -11.20 -0.56
C GLY A 330 10.63 -9.84 -0.25
N LEU A 331 11.34 -8.70 -0.33
CA LEU A 331 10.79 -7.39 0.09
C LEU A 331 10.47 -6.41 -1.05
N GLY A 332 11.22 -6.40 -2.15
CA GLY A 332 11.13 -5.38 -3.20
C GLY A 332 12.22 -4.31 -3.09
N ASN A 333 12.15 -3.28 -3.93
CA ASN A 333 13.08 -2.15 -3.83
C ASN A 333 12.65 -1.20 -2.72
N LEU A 334 13.65 -0.70 -2.00
CA LEU A 334 13.53 0.34 -0.98
C LEU A 334 13.62 1.73 -1.63
N ILE A 335 12.80 2.67 -1.16
CA ILE A 335 12.99 4.11 -1.35
C ILE A 335 12.97 4.82 0.02
N LYS A 336 13.83 5.83 0.21
CA LYS A 336 13.87 6.63 1.45
C LYS A 336 12.62 7.52 1.51
N LEU A 337 12.05 7.68 2.70
CA LEU A 337 10.93 8.60 2.92
C LEU A 337 11.38 10.07 2.88
N PRO A 338 10.48 11.00 2.48
CA PRO A 338 10.74 12.44 2.47
C PRO A 338 10.62 13.06 3.87
N LEU A 339 11.03 14.33 3.99
CA LEU A 339 11.00 15.19 5.17
C LEU A 339 11.92 14.78 6.35
N GLY A 340 12.43 13.54 6.40
CA GLY A 340 13.48 13.20 7.37
C GLY A 340 14.89 13.65 6.97
N LEU A 341 15.78 13.75 7.96
CA LEU A 341 17.21 14.02 7.77
C LEU A 341 17.91 12.93 6.94
N HIS A 342 18.86 13.29 6.09
CA HIS A 342 19.70 12.33 5.37
C HIS A 342 21.02 12.10 6.13
N ARG A 343 21.21 10.89 6.69
CA ARG A 343 22.26 10.61 7.71
C ARG A 343 23.71 10.80 7.24
N VAL A 344 23.98 10.86 5.94
CA VAL A 344 25.34 11.07 5.39
C VAL A 344 25.68 12.55 5.20
N SER A 345 24.67 13.38 4.88
CA SER A 345 24.86 14.81 4.59
C SER A 345 24.39 15.72 5.72
N GLY A 346 23.69 15.19 6.73
CA GLY A 346 23.11 15.96 7.83
C GLY A 346 21.84 16.75 7.47
N ARG A 347 21.63 17.04 6.18
CA ARG A 347 20.56 17.93 5.70
C ARG A 347 19.16 17.30 5.75
N PRO A 348 18.10 18.08 6.02
CA PRO A 348 16.72 17.65 5.85
C PRO A 348 16.39 17.38 4.38
N SER A 349 15.47 16.46 4.16
CA SER A 349 14.69 16.40 2.93
C SER A 349 13.62 17.49 2.94
N SER A 350 13.34 18.08 1.78
CA SER A 350 12.29 19.10 1.61
C SER A 350 11.53 18.88 0.32
N PHE A 351 10.24 19.24 0.29
CA PHE A 351 9.53 19.37 -0.97
C PHE A 351 9.94 20.67 -1.67
N LEU A 352 9.82 20.69 -3.00
CA LEU A 352 10.09 21.85 -3.84
C LEU A 352 8.79 22.31 -4.51
N ASP A 353 8.53 23.60 -4.50
CA ASP A 353 7.35 24.20 -5.11
C ASP A 353 7.44 24.27 -6.65
N GLU A 354 6.47 24.91 -7.31
CA GLU A 354 6.44 25.08 -8.77
C GLU A 354 7.69 25.79 -9.33
N ARG A 355 8.26 26.74 -8.59
CA ARG A 355 9.49 27.47 -8.96
C ARG A 355 10.75 26.65 -8.68
N GLY A 356 10.62 25.66 -7.81
CA GLY A 356 11.72 24.82 -7.32
C GLY A 356 12.21 25.22 -5.93
N ASP A 357 11.60 26.23 -5.31
CA ASP A 357 12.01 26.72 -4.01
C ASP A 357 11.58 25.75 -2.90
N PRO A 358 12.37 25.58 -1.81
CA PRO A 358 12.00 24.69 -0.71
C PRO A 358 10.69 25.12 -0.02
N VAL A 359 9.74 24.20 0.04
CA VAL A 359 8.49 24.36 0.79
C VAL A 359 8.80 24.37 2.29
N ILE A 360 8.52 25.49 2.95
CA ILE A 360 8.80 25.69 4.39
C ILE A 360 7.81 24.91 5.27
N ASP A 361 6.50 25.05 5.02
CA ASP A 361 5.46 24.22 5.66
C ASP A 361 5.00 23.12 4.68
N PRO A 362 5.37 21.85 4.90
CA PRO A 362 4.99 20.75 4.00
C PRO A 362 3.52 20.32 4.16
N TRP A 363 2.82 20.72 5.22
CA TRP A 363 1.51 20.16 5.55
C TRP A 363 0.38 20.61 4.61
N PRO A 364 0.27 21.87 4.17
CA PRO A 364 -0.65 22.29 3.12
C PRO A 364 -0.44 21.50 1.83
N VAL A 365 0.83 21.28 1.42
CA VAL A 365 1.17 20.50 0.22
C VAL A 365 0.76 19.04 0.39
N LEU A 366 1.06 18.41 1.53
CA LEU A 366 0.63 17.04 1.80
C LEU A 366 -0.90 16.91 1.93
N ARG A 367 -1.61 17.92 2.44
CA ARG A 367 -3.09 17.95 2.49
C ARG A 367 -3.71 18.13 1.09
N GLY A 368 -3.11 18.97 0.25
CA GLY A 368 -3.58 19.30 -1.10
C GLY A 368 -3.15 18.35 -2.21
N VAL A 369 -2.11 17.53 -2.01
CA VAL A 369 -1.56 16.69 -3.10
C VAL A 369 -2.63 15.74 -3.67
N PRO A 370 -2.87 15.78 -4.99
CA PRO A 370 -3.88 14.94 -5.62
C PRO A 370 -3.46 13.46 -5.58
N ARG A 371 -4.47 12.58 -5.61
CA ARG A 371 -4.29 11.14 -5.81
C ARG A 371 -4.80 10.79 -7.20
N LEU A 372 -3.94 10.17 -7.99
CA LEU A 372 -4.20 9.80 -9.37
C LEU A 372 -5.12 8.59 -9.44
N SER A 373 -6.14 8.64 -10.30
CA SER A 373 -6.96 7.47 -10.59
C SER A 373 -6.18 6.43 -11.40
N PRO A 374 -6.22 5.13 -11.05
CA PRO A 374 -5.65 4.05 -11.86
C PRO A 374 -5.99 4.12 -13.34
N ARG A 375 -7.19 4.61 -13.68
CA ARG A 375 -7.65 4.76 -15.07
C ARG A 375 -6.71 5.61 -15.91
N VAL A 376 -6.16 6.70 -15.38
CA VAL A 376 -5.23 7.57 -16.12
C VAL A 376 -3.97 6.80 -16.51
N VAL A 377 -3.45 5.96 -15.61
CA VAL A 377 -2.29 5.11 -15.86
C VAL A 377 -2.64 3.98 -16.84
N GLU A 378 -3.84 3.41 -16.73
CA GLU A 378 -4.35 2.35 -17.62
C GLU A 378 -4.59 2.85 -19.05
N ASP A 379 -5.19 4.02 -19.22
CA ASP A 379 -5.46 4.65 -20.52
C ASP A 379 -4.16 5.01 -21.25
N LEU A 380 -3.18 5.61 -20.55
CA LEU A 380 -1.83 5.85 -21.08
C LEU A 380 -1.09 4.54 -21.41
N LEU A 381 -1.27 3.50 -20.59
CA LEU A 381 -0.68 2.19 -20.83
C LEU A 381 -1.30 1.50 -22.06
N LEU A 382 -2.59 1.70 -22.32
CA LEU A 382 -3.31 1.17 -23.48
C LEU A 382 -2.91 1.91 -24.76
N SER A 383 -2.87 3.25 -24.76
CA SER A 383 -2.47 4.04 -25.94
C SER A 383 -1.02 3.74 -26.35
N TRP A 384 -0.07 3.77 -25.42
CA TRP A 384 1.34 3.50 -25.72
C TRP A 384 1.61 2.05 -26.14
N LYS A 385 0.79 1.08 -25.71
CA LYS A 385 0.86 -0.30 -26.22
C LYS A 385 0.42 -0.38 -27.68
N ALA A 386 -0.61 0.37 -28.09
CA ALA A 386 -1.05 0.42 -29.48
C ALA A 386 -0.03 1.14 -30.40
N GLU A 387 0.71 2.11 -29.86
CA GLU A 387 1.79 2.83 -30.57
C GLU A 387 3.08 2.01 -30.77
N THR A 388 3.27 0.92 -30.03
CA THR A 388 4.54 0.16 -30.03
C THR A 388 4.47 -1.01 -31.03
N PRO A 389 5.31 -1.04 -32.09
CA PRO A 389 5.34 -2.19 -33.00
C PRO A 389 5.67 -3.48 -32.25
N ALA A 390 4.93 -4.55 -32.54
CA ALA A 390 5.10 -5.83 -31.87
C ALA A 390 6.48 -6.44 -32.19
N VAL A 391 7.37 -6.46 -31.19
CA VAL A 391 8.60 -7.26 -31.24
C VAL A 391 8.23 -8.70 -30.93
N SER A 392 8.31 -9.56 -31.94
CA SER A 392 8.00 -10.99 -31.82
C SER A 392 8.89 -11.69 -30.78
N PRO A 393 8.34 -12.58 -29.93
CA PRO A 393 9.18 -13.43 -29.09
C PRO A 393 9.99 -14.40 -29.96
N ARG A 394 11.29 -14.52 -29.67
CA ARG A 394 12.15 -15.58 -30.23
C ARG A 394 11.83 -16.92 -29.54
N PRO A 395 11.97 -18.07 -30.22
CA PRO A 395 11.52 -19.34 -29.70
C PRO A 395 12.44 -19.88 -28.60
N GLU A 396 11.84 -20.52 -27.60
CA GLU A 396 12.56 -21.40 -26.68
C GLU A 396 12.90 -22.71 -27.41
N ALA A 397 14.16 -23.17 -27.29
CA ALA A 397 14.56 -24.46 -27.84
C ALA A 397 14.11 -25.57 -26.88
N GLY A 398 13.31 -26.51 -27.40
CA GLY A 398 12.72 -27.59 -26.61
C GLY A 398 13.69 -28.72 -26.26
N GLY A 399 13.20 -29.59 -25.38
CA GLY A 399 13.81 -30.86 -25.02
C GLY A 399 12.74 -31.75 -24.39
N GLU A 400 11.93 -32.39 -25.23
CA GLU A 400 11.09 -33.52 -24.83
C GLU A 400 11.94 -34.79 -24.79
N ASP A 401 11.75 -35.62 -23.77
CA ASP A 401 11.59 -37.06 -24.00
C ASP A 401 10.67 -37.68 -22.92
N THR A 402 10.26 -38.92 -23.15
CA THR A 402 9.00 -39.54 -22.75
C THR A 402 9.19 -40.75 -21.82
N GLY A 403 8.16 -41.22 -21.10
CA GLY A 403 8.31 -42.40 -20.23
C GLY A 403 7.15 -42.75 -19.26
N ASP A 404 6.07 -43.26 -19.85
CA ASP A 404 4.88 -43.99 -19.36
C ASP A 404 4.72 -44.62 -17.93
N ALA A 405 3.43 -44.78 -17.56
CA ALA A 405 2.75 -45.78 -16.71
C ALA A 405 3.08 -46.06 -15.22
N GLY A 406 2.01 -46.15 -14.41
CA GLY A 406 1.96 -46.96 -13.18
C GLY A 406 1.09 -46.38 -12.04
N GLY A 407 -0.15 -46.87 -11.86
CA GLY A 407 -1.05 -46.41 -10.78
C GLY A 407 -1.35 -47.47 -9.71
N ALA A 408 -1.84 -47.05 -8.54
CA ALA A 408 -2.66 -47.85 -7.62
C ALA A 408 -3.28 -46.96 -6.51
N ALA A 409 -4.49 -47.30 -6.07
CA ALA A 409 -5.24 -46.56 -5.04
C ALA A 409 -5.06 -47.14 -3.62
N ARG A 410 -5.39 -46.34 -2.60
CA ARG A 410 -5.89 -46.87 -1.31
C ARG A 410 -6.77 -45.86 -0.57
N SER A 411 -7.93 -46.33 -0.12
CA SER A 411 -8.91 -45.64 0.73
C SER A 411 -8.90 -46.31 2.12
N LEU A 412 -9.22 -45.57 3.19
CA LEU A 412 -9.89 -46.09 4.39
C LEU A 412 -10.76 -45.00 5.07
N LEU A 413 -11.89 -45.45 5.63
CA LEU A 413 -12.99 -44.66 6.19
C LEU A 413 -12.81 -44.26 7.66
N GLY A 414 -13.61 -43.30 8.13
CA GLY A 414 -13.84 -42.96 9.54
C GLY A 414 -15.33 -42.70 9.84
N PRO A 415 -15.76 -42.72 11.12
CA PRO A 415 -17.18 -42.82 11.53
C PRO A 415 -18.01 -41.51 11.40
N PRO A 416 -19.36 -41.60 11.39
CA PRO A 416 -20.24 -40.46 11.16
C PRO A 416 -20.31 -39.49 12.37
N PRO A 417 -20.38 -38.16 12.15
CA PRO A 417 -20.66 -37.17 13.20
C PRO A 417 -22.15 -37.09 13.57
N PRO A 418 -22.51 -36.50 14.73
CA PRO A 418 -23.89 -36.42 15.22
C PRO A 418 -24.79 -35.46 14.41
N GLU A 419 -26.11 -35.57 14.63
CA GLU A 419 -27.13 -34.76 13.97
C GLU A 419 -26.88 -33.24 14.08
N PRO A 420 -27.06 -32.49 12.99
CA PRO A 420 -26.79 -31.04 12.99
C PRO A 420 -27.85 -30.27 13.79
N PRO A 421 -27.45 -29.13 14.43
CA PRO A 421 -28.39 -28.22 15.06
C PRO A 421 -29.40 -27.63 14.05
N PRO A 422 -30.56 -27.11 14.52
CA PRO A 422 -31.63 -26.63 13.63
C PRO A 422 -31.15 -25.56 12.65
N ALA A 423 -31.71 -25.60 11.44
CA ALA A 423 -31.23 -24.79 10.33
C ALA A 423 -31.50 -23.29 10.53
N TRP A 424 -30.41 -22.53 10.57
CA TRP A 424 -30.40 -21.07 10.46
C TRP A 424 -31.10 -20.62 9.17
N THR A 425 -31.89 -19.55 9.22
CA THR A 425 -32.67 -19.03 8.08
C THR A 425 -32.09 -17.73 7.53
N GLU A 426 -32.58 -17.30 6.35
CA GLU A 426 -32.23 -15.99 5.78
C GLU A 426 -32.70 -14.83 6.70
N ALA A 427 -33.79 -15.05 7.46
CA ALA A 427 -34.27 -14.09 8.46
C ALA A 427 -33.30 -13.96 9.64
N ASP A 428 -32.73 -15.07 10.14
CA ASP A 428 -31.75 -15.03 11.24
C ASP A 428 -30.47 -14.28 10.83
N PHE A 429 -30.07 -14.37 9.56
CA PHE A 429 -28.94 -13.60 9.03
C PHE A 429 -29.22 -12.08 9.01
N GLU A 430 -30.48 -11.68 8.79
CA GLU A 430 -30.89 -10.27 8.70
C GLU A 430 -31.25 -9.64 10.06
N THR A 431 -31.70 -10.45 11.03
CA THR A 431 -32.14 -9.99 12.35
C THR A 431 -31.05 -10.07 13.41
N HIS A 432 -30.09 -11.00 13.31
CA HIS A 432 -29.06 -11.18 14.33
C HIS A 432 -28.12 -9.96 14.41
N PRO A 433 -28.09 -9.20 15.52
CA PRO A 433 -27.40 -7.90 15.57
C PRO A 433 -25.91 -7.96 15.25
N ALA A 434 -25.18 -8.88 15.90
CA ALA A 434 -23.74 -9.05 15.70
C ALA A 434 -23.39 -9.41 14.24
N ILE A 435 -24.04 -10.42 13.66
CA ILE A 435 -23.78 -10.86 12.28
C ILE A 435 -24.13 -9.74 11.29
N ARG A 436 -25.28 -9.08 11.45
CA ARG A 436 -25.65 -7.93 10.62
C ARG A 436 -24.64 -6.79 10.71
N HIS A 437 -24.21 -6.42 11.92
CA HIS A 437 -23.19 -5.38 12.11
C HIS A 437 -21.86 -5.77 11.45
N LEU A 438 -21.41 -7.01 11.61
CA LEU A 438 -20.16 -7.50 11.03
C LEU A 438 -20.15 -7.44 9.49
N PHE A 439 -21.25 -7.85 8.84
CA PHE A 439 -21.37 -7.79 7.39
C PHE A 439 -21.59 -6.34 6.88
N ALA A 440 -22.25 -5.48 7.64
CA ALA A 440 -22.36 -4.05 7.30
C ALA A 440 -21.02 -3.31 7.41
N SER A 441 -20.22 -3.62 8.43
CA SER A 441 -18.94 -2.95 8.73
C SER A 441 -17.76 -3.48 7.91
N CYS A 442 -17.84 -4.71 7.36
CA CYS A 442 -16.78 -5.31 6.56
C CYS A 442 -17.21 -5.61 5.11
N ALA A 443 -16.88 -4.70 4.20
CA ALA A 443 -17.20 -4.80 2.77
C ALA A 443 -16.70 -6.07 2.06
N VAL A 444 -15.68 -6.76 2.61
CA VAL A 444 -15.21 -8.06 2.10
C VAL A 444 -16.17 -9.18 2.44
N LEU A 445 -16.67 -9.22 3.66
CA LEU A 445 -17.67 -10.21 4.07
C LEU A 445 -18.98 -9.98 3.30
N ASP A 446 -19.39 -8.72 3.12
CA ASP A 446 -20.52 -8.39 2.25
C ASP A 446 -20.31 -8.81 0.79
N GLY A 447 -19.11 -8.60 0.23
CA GLY A 447 -18.76 -9.08 -1.11
C GLY A 447 -18.84 -10.60 -1.25
N LEU A 448 -18.39 -11.35 -0.24
CA LEU A 448 -18.55 -12.81 -0.19
C LEU A 448 -20.02 -13.22 -0.07
N ARG A 449 -20.81 -12.53 0.76
CA ARG A 449 -22.26 -12.75 0.89
C ARG A 449 -22.95 -12.56 -0.46
N LYS A 450 -22.74 -11.42 -1.12
CA LYS A 450 -23.28 -11.13 -2.46
C LYS A 450 -22.93 -12.23 -3.45
N LYS A 451 -21.65 -12.65 -3.49
CA LYS A 451 -21.20 -13.77 -4.33
C LYS A 451 -21.96 -15.08 -4.04
N VAL A 452 -22.25 -15.42 -2.78
CA VAL A 452 -23.05 -16.60 -2.42
C VAL A 452 -24.48 -16.49 -2.96
N HIS A 453 -25.12 -15.31 -2.85
CA HIS A 453 -26.48 -15.11 -3.36
C HIS A 453 -26.55 -15.09 -4.90
N GLU A 454 -25.57 -14.46 -5.57
CA GLU A 454 -25.54 -14.25 -7.02
C GLU A 454 -25.01 -15.47 -7.79
N HIS A 455 -23.94 -16.10 -7.30
CA HIS A 455 -23.18 -17.12 -8.04
C HIS A 455 -23.21 -18.51 -7.41
N ARG A 456 -23.73 -18.66 -6.17
CA ARG A 456 -23.91 -19.96 -5.49
C ARG A 456 -22.65 -20.84 -5.49
N ARG A 457 -21.47 -20.22 -5.40
CA ARG A 457 -20.15 -20.86 -5.39
C ARG A 457 -19.12 -20.08 -4.59
N LEU A 458 -18.24 -20.79 -3.89
CA LEU A 458 -17.09 -20.20 -3.18
C LEU A 458 -15.83 -21.06 -3.39
N SER A 459 -14.73 -20.42 -3.76
CA SER A 459 -13.42 -21.08 -3.82
C SER A 459 -12.98 -21.54 -2.43
N HIS A 460 -12.08 -22.52 -2.37
CA HIS A 460 -11.55 -23.06 -1.11
C HIS A 460 -11.05 -21.96 -0.15
N ASP A 461 -10.38 -20.94 -0.68
CA ASP A 461 -9.90 -19.79 0.07
C ASP A 461 -11.02 -18.88 0.60
N GLU A 462 -12.08 -18.65 -0.18
CA GLU A 462 -13.27 -17.90 0.26
C GLU A 462 -14.02 -18.64 1.38
N GLN A 463 -14.11 -19.97 1.27
CA GLN A 463 -14.66 -20.81 2.33
C GLN A 463 -13.83 -20.70 3.61
N ILE A 464 -12.49 -20.75 3.52
CA ILE A 464 -11.60 -20.57 4.68
C ILE A 464 -11.81 -19.19 5.32
N VAL A 465 -11.96 -18.12 4.53
CA VAL A 465 -12.21 -16.77 5.06
C VAL A 465 -13.50 -16.71 5.86
N LEU A 466 -14.63 -17.22 5.33
CA LEU A 466 -15.89 -17.24 6.06
C LEU A 466 -15.79 -18.07 7.35
N LYS A 467 -15.24 -19.29 7.26
CA LYS A 467 -15.07 -20.20 8.40
C LYS A 467 -14.21 -19.59 9.51
N HIS A 468 -13.02 -19.10 9.19
CA HIS A 468 -12.07 -18.56 10.16
C HIS A 468 -12.34 -17.11 10.58
N THR A 469 -13.38 -16.47 10.03
CA THR A 469 -13.90 -15.19 10.57
C THR A 469 -15.09 -15.45 11.49
N LEU A 470 -16.14 -16.07 10.96
CA LEU A 470 -17.43 -16.21 11.68
C LEU A 470 -17.38 -17.35 12.71
N GLY A 471 -16.62 -18.41 12.45
CA GLY A 471 -16.50 -19.57 13.34
C GLY A 471 -15.86 -19.28 14.70
N HIS A 472 -15.38 -18.04 14.95
CA HIS A 472 -14.93 -17.57 16.26
C HIS A 472 -16.05 -16.93 17.09
N HIS A 473 -17.24 -16.68 16.54
CA HIS A 473 -18.45 -16.26 17.26
C HIS A 473 -19.36 -17.48 17.51
N PRO A 474 -20.06 -17.62 18.65
CA PRO A 474 -20.88 -18.80 18.93
C PRO A 474 -21.94 -19.05 17.86
N GLU A 475 -22.68 -18.00 17.50
CA GLU A 475 -23.72 -18.00 16.46
C GLU A 475 -23.14 -17.81 15.04
N GLY A 476 -21.90 -17.32 14.93
CA GLY A 476 -21.24 -17.15 13.63
C GLY A 476 -20.84 -18.46 12.96
N LEU A 477 -20.68 -19.55 13.73
CA LEU A 477 -20.57 -20.89 13.16
C LEU A 477 -21.76 -21.25 12.28
N LEU A 478 -22.98 -20.96 12.77
CA LEU A 478 -24.22 -21.27 12.05
C LEU A 478 -24.36 -20.37 10.83
N ALA A 479 -24.04 -19.08 10.96
CA ALA A 479 -24.01 -18.14 9.83
C ALA A 479 -22.99 -18.53 8.73
N ALA A 480 -21.81 -19.05 9.10
CA ALA A 480 -20.85 -19.60 8.14
C ALA A 480 -21.42 -20.83 7.44
N ASN A 481 -21.93 -21.79 8.20
CA ASN A 481 -22.48 -23.03 7.62
C ASN A 481 -23.67 -22.75 6.70
N TRP A 482 -24.51 -21.77 7.03
CA TRP A 482 -25.60 -21.32 6.18
C TRP A 482 -25.13 -20.75 4.83
N LEU A 483 -24.11 -19.88 4.83
CA LEU A 483 -23.51 -19.37 3.60
C LEU A 483 -22.84 -20.47 2.75
N LEU A 484 -22.20 -21.44 3.40
CA LEU A 484 -21.52 -22.55 2.73
C LEU A 484 -22.53 -23.56 2.12
N ALA A 485 -23.58 -23.92 2.85
CA ALA A 485 -24.63 -24.83 2.37
C ALA A 485 -25.47 -24.24 1.22
N ARG A 486 -25.36 -22.93 0.96
CA ARG A 486 -25.95 -22.25 -0.20
C ARG A 486 -25.13 -22.37 -1.47
N CYS A 487 -23.94 -22.99 -1.42
CA CYS A 487 -23.07 -23.20 -2.58
C CYS A 487 -23.19 -24.63 -3.14
N LEU A 488 -23.24 -24.74 -4.47
CA LEU A 488 -23.43 -26.02 -5.17
C LEU A 488 -22.20 -26.93 -5.15
N ASP A 489 -21.02 -26.37 -4.88
CA ASP A 489 -19.71 -27.01 -4.93
C ASP A 489 -19.11 -27.33 -3.56
N ILE A 490 -19.91 -27.24 -2.48
CA ILE A 490 -19.47 -27.47 -1.10
C ILE A 490 -20.23 -28.66 -0.48
N PRO A 491 -19.58 -29.82 -0.29
CA PRO A 491 -20.22 -30.97 0.33
C PRO A 491 -20.28 -30.81 1.86
N SER A 492 -21.19 -31.54 2.51
CA SER A 492 -21.59 -31.30 3.91
C SER A 492 -20.47 -31.50 4.93
N GLU A 493 -19.49 -32.36 4.63
CA GLU A 493 -18.29 -32.58 5.44
C GLU A 493 -17.39 -31.36 5.58
N ASN A 494 -17.50 -30.37 4.68
CA ASN A 494 -16.76 -29.11 4.73
C ASN A 494 -17.39 -28.06 5.65
N LEU A 495 -18.55 -28.32 6.26
CA LEU A 495 -19.19 -27.44 7.24
C LEU A 495 -18.48 -27.50 8.61
N LEU A 496 -18.51 -26.41 9.36
CA LEU A 496 -17.95 -26.32 10.71
C LEU A 496 -18.75 -27.17 11.70
N LYS A 497 -18.09 -28.14 12.33
CA LYS A 497 -18.68 -29.04 13.33
C LYS A 497 -18.68 -28.46 14.75
N SER A 498 -17.80 -27.50 15.03
CA SER A 498 -17.67 -26.82 16.32
C SER A 498 -16.99 -25.45 16.16
N ARG A 499 -17.13 -24.59 17.18
CA ARG A 499 -16.52 -23.25 17.20
C ARG A 499 -15.00 -23.38 17.08
N LEU A 500 -14.38 -22.52 16.28
CA LEU A 500 -12.93 -22.50 16.11
C LEU A 500 -12.24 -21.93 17.35
N ALA A 501 -11.28 -22.69 17.87
CA ALA A 501 -10.40 -22.25 18.95
C ALA A 501 -9.21 -21.45 18.41
N GLY A 502 -8.69 -20.54 19.23
CA GLY A 502 -7.55 -19.69 18.88
C GLY A 502 -7.95 -18.40 18.15
N SER A 503 -6.96 -17.79 17.49
CA SER A 503 -7.03 -16.43 16.95
C SER A 503 -7.80 -16.36 15.61
N PRO A 504 -8.81 -15.48 15.46
CA PRO A 504 -9.54 -15.31 14.20
C PRO A 504 -8.65 -14.82 13.05
N ILE A 505 -9.03 -15.15 11.81
CA ILE A 505 -8.26 -14.79 10.62
C ILE A 505 -8.08 -13.28 10.52
N SER A 506 -6.83 -12.85 10.34
CA SER A 506 -6.50 -11.43 10.24
C SER A 506 -6.92 -10.86 8.87
N CYS A 507 -7.29 -9.57 8.81
CA CYS A 507 -7.57 -8.86 7.56
C CYS A 507 -6.43 -9.02 6.53
N PRO A 508 -5.12 -8.97 6.90
CA PRO A 508 -4.02 -9.35 6.01
C PRO A 508 -4.14 -10.78 5.45
N LYS A 509 -4.48 -11.77 6.28
CA LYS A 509 -4.63 -13.17 5.85
C LYS A 509 -5.86 -13.38 4.97
N ILE A 510 -6.94 -12.62 5.19
CA ILE A 510 -8.10 -12.56 4.29
C ILE A 510 -7.67 -12.02 2.92
N ARG A 511 -7.02 -10.85 2.87
CA ARG A 511 -6.53 -10.23 1.62
C ARG A 511 -5.58 -11.15 0.85
N GLN A 512 -4.72 -11.90 1.55
CA GLN A 512 -3.85 -12.91 0.94
C GLN A 512 -4.64 -14.03 0.24
N ARG A 513 -5.73 -14.50 0.85
CA ARG A 513 -6.51 -15.64 0.37
C ARG A 513 -7.49 -15.29 -0.75
N ILE A 514 -8.13 -14.12 -0.69
CA ILE A 514 -9.21 -13.74 -1.62
C ILE A 514 -8.98 -12.38 -2.31
N PRO A 515 -7.80 -12.13 -2.92
CA PRO A 515 -7.45 -10.83 -3.48
C PRO A 515 -8.42 -10.38 -4.59
N HIS A 516 -9.01 -11.31 -5.34
CA HIS A 516 -10.02 -11.05 -6.37
C HIS A 516 -11.35 -10.50 -5.83
N ILE A 517 -11.63 -10.67 -4.54
CA ILE A 517 -12.75 -10.00 -3.84
C ILE A 517 -12.26 -8.70 -3.20
N THR A 518 -11.16 -8.73 -2.45
CA THR A 518 -10.69 -7.54 -1.70
C THR A 518 -10.22 -6.39 -2.58
N SER A 519 -9.88 -6.65 -3.85
CA SER A 519 -9.57 -5.61 -4.85
C SER A 519 -10.78 -4.92 -5.46
N ARG A 520 -12.00 -5.48 -5.28
CA ARG A 520 -13.25 -4.97 -5.88
C ARG A 520 -14.17 -4.27 -4.87
N VAL A 521 -13.75 -4.20 -3.62
CA VAL A 521 -14.52 -3.64 -2.49
C VAL A 521 -13.61 -2.75 -1.63
N PRO A 522 -14.12 -1.72 -0.94
CA PRO A 522 -13.33 -0.82 -0.11
C PRO A 522 -12.82 -1.53 1.18
N CYS A 523 -11.76 -2.32 1.06
CA CYS A 523 -11.20 -3.12 2.16
C CYS A 523 -10.11 -2.34 2.94
N ASN A 524 -10.49 -1.26 3.63
CA ASN A 524 -9.58 -0.42 4.41
C ASN A 524 -10.02 -0.16 5.87
N CYS A 525 -10.88 -1.02 6.43
CA CYS A 525 -11.46 -0.93 7.78
C CYS A 525 -10.46 -0.42 8.84
N PRO A 526 -10.67 0.77 9.44
CA PRO A 526 -9.89 1.27 10.56
C PRO A 526 -10.40 0.68 11.88
N PHE A 527 -9.49 0.42 12.83
CA PHE A 527 -9.81 -0.10 14.17
C PHE A 527 -9.18 0.80 15.26
N PRO A 528 -9.56 2.09 15.35
CA PRO A 528 -8.89 3.05 16.24
C PRO A 528 -9.05 2.71 17.74
N PHE A 529 -10.12 2.00 18.08
CA PHE A 529 -10.43 1.55 19.45
C PHE A 529 -9.62 0.32 19.90
N ALA A 530 -8.86 -0.34 19.00
CA ALA A 530 -8.09 -1.55 19.30
C ALA A 530 -6.67 -1.48 18.71
N PRO A 531 -5.86 -0.47 19.06
CA PRO A 531 -4.56 -0.19 18.42
C PRO A 531 -3.54 -1.33 18.60
N ASP A 532 -3.57 -2.04 19.74
CA ASP A 532 -2.67 -3.15 20.05
C ASP A 532 -3.13 -4.50 19.49
N HIS A 533 -4.31 -4.55 18.84
CA HIS A 533 -4.85 -5.78 18.27
C HIS A 533 -4.53 -5.86 16.78
N TYR A 534 -4.14 -7.05 16.31
CA TYR A 534 -3.97 -7.26 14.87
C TYR A 534 -5.34 -7.12 14.18
N PRO A 535 -5.42 -6.44 13.02
CA PRO A 535 -6.70 -6.18 12.37
C PRO A 535 -7.36 -7.49 11.91
N THR A 536 -8.61 -7.71 12.30
CA THR A 536 -9.48 -8.83 11.91
C THR A 536 -10.93 -8.32 11.86
N PRO A 537 -11.81 -8.82 10.98
CA PRO A 537 -13.19 -8.32 10.91
C PRO A 537 -13.94 -8.51 12.23
N VAL A 538 -13.55 -9.51 13.05
CA VAL A 538 -14.14 -9.77 14.37
C VAL A 538 -14.02 -8.56 15.30
N LEU A 539 -13.03 -7.66 15.13
CA LEU A 539 -12.93 -6.42 15.92
C LEU A 539 -14.13 -5.49 15.73
N HIS A 540 -14.87 -5.56 14.62
CA HIS A 540 -16.14 -4.81 14.48
C HIS A 540 -17.19 -5.23 15.51
N LEU A 541 -17.08 -6.43 16.10
CA LEU A 541 -17.94 -6.88 17.20
C LEU A 541 -17.47 -6.41 18.59
N SER A 542 -16.39 -5.61 18.65
CA SER A 542 -15.75 -5.15 19.89
C SER A 542 -15.55 -3.63 19.91
N ALA A 543 -16.21 -2.89 19.00
CA ALA A 543 -16.19 -1.44 18.97
C ALA A 543 -17.02 -0.85 20.13
N PRO A 544 -16.56 0.22 20.80
CA PRO A 544 -17.24 0.79 21.97
C PRO A 544 -18.53 1.58 21.65
N ASP A 545 -18.84 1.88 20.39
CA ASP A 545 -20.05 2.59 19.95
C ASP A 545 -21.35 1.75 20.03
N ILE A 546 -21.44 0.86 21.02
CA ILE A 546 -22.64 0.06 21.30
C ILE A 546 -23.46 0.66 22.46
N ASP A 547 -22.86 1.42 23.41
CA ASP A 547 -23.55 1.88 24.63
C ASP A 547 -23.23 3.34 25.08
N GLY A 548 -24.13 4.28 24.73
CA GLY A 548 -24.38 5.57 25.42
C GLY A 548 -23.39 6.72 25.15
N HIS A 549 -23.72 8.02 25.23
CA HIS A 549 -24.88 8.78 25.74
C HIS A 549 -24.91 10.16 25.03
N SER A 550 -25.99 10.94 24.91
CA SER A 550 -27.43 10.69 25.15
C SER A 550 -28.27 11.86 24.57
N GLY A 551 -29.41 11.55 23.94
CA GLY A 551 -30.57 12.45 23.75
C GLY A 551 -31.84 11.66 24.07
N GLU A 552 -32.91 12.30 24.53
CA GLU A 552 -34.13 11.60 24.98
C GLU A 552 -34.83 10.86 23.83
N VAL A 553 -34.43 9.59 23.62
CA VAL A 553 -35.16 8.67 22.75
C VAL A 553 -36.27 8.05 23.59
N SER A 554 -37.49 8.58 23.42
CA SER A 554 -38.71 7.91 23.85
C SER A 554 -38.72 6.45 23.37
N PRO A 555 -39.27 5.50 24.15
CA PRO A 555 -39.25 4.08 23.79
C PRO A 555 -39.83 3.88 22.37
N PRO A 556 -39.23 2.98 21.56
CA PRO A 556 -39.52 2.90 20.14
C PRO A 556 -40.99 2.56 19.90
N GLN A 557 -41.76 3.56 19.46
CA GLN A 557 -43.09 3.34 18.91
C GLN A 557 -42.95 2.64 17.56
N VAL A 558 -42.89 1.31 17.60
CA VAL A 558 -43.05 0.45 16.43
C VAL A 558 -44.38 0.82 15.77
N ARG A 559 -44.33 1.35 14.54
CA ARG A 559 -45.52 1.52 13.69
C ARG A 559 -45.76 0.21 12.95
N PRO A 560 -46.80 -0.58 13.28
CA PRO A 560 -46.94 -1.95 12.75
C PRO A 560 -47.10 -2.02 11.22
N VAL A 561 -47.51 -0.91 10.60
CA VAL A 561 -47.77 -0.80 9.16
C VAL A 561 -46.47 -0.88 8.34
N GLU A 562 -45.37 -0.26 8.80
CA GLU A 562 -44.10 -0.23 8.06
C GLU A 562 -43.38 -1.60 8.05
N ASP A 563 -43.62 -2.43 9.08
CA ASP A 563 -43.20 -3.82 9.11
C ASP A 563 -44.05 -4.71 8.18
N LEU A 564 -45.38 -4.56 8.22
CA LEU A 564 -46.30 -5.32 7.38
C LEU A 564 -46.10 -5.04 5.88
N GLU A 565 -45.95 -3.78 5.49
CA GLU A 565 -45.66 -3.43 4.09
C GLU A 565 -44.31 -3.98 3.63
N ARG A 566 -43.28 -3.95 4.50
CA ARG A 566 -41.97 -4.53 4.18
C ARG A 566 -42.06 -6.05 4.03
N LEU A 567 -42.85 -6.71 4.87
CA LEU A 567 -43.10 -8.16 4.77
C LEU A 567 -43.87 -8.49 3.48
N ALA A 568 -44.91 -7.73 3.14
CA ALA A 568 -45.72 -7.91 1.93
C ALA A 568 -44.89 -7.70 0.65
N ARG A 569 -44.05 -6.65 0.61
CA ARG A 569 -43.11 -6.41 -0.52
C ARG A 569 -42.14 -7.58 -0.70
N ARG A 570 -41.61 -8.16 0.39
CA ARG A 570 -40.75 -9.35 0.34
C ARG A 570 -41.48 -10.61 -0.10
N TYR A 571 -42.70 -10.82 0.39
CA TYR A 571 -43.53 -11.97 0.01
C TYR A 571 -43.90 -11.93 -1.47
N GLY A 572 -44.26 -10.75 -2.01
CA GLY A 572 -44.47 -10.55 -3.45
C GLY A 572 -43.23 -10.91 -4.28
N ALA A 573 -42.07 -10.36 -3.94
CA ALA A 573 -40.80 -10.68 -4.62
C ALA A 573 -40.42 -12.16 -4.54
N ALA A 574 -40.78 -12.86 -3.46
CA ALA A 574 -40.58 -14.30 -3.32
C ALA A 574 -41.54 -15.11 -4.22
N LEU A 575 -42.81 -14.70 -4.31
CA LEU A 575 -43.80 -15.31 -5.22
C LEU A 575 -43.41 -15.11 -6.69
N ASP A 576 -42.94 -13.93 -7.08
CA ASP A 576 -42.51 -13.67 -8.46
C ASP A 576 -41.26 -14.48 -8.82
N ARG A 577 -40.34 -14.69 -7.87
CA ARG A 577 -39.21 -15.59 -8.05
C ARG A 577 -39.63 -17.07 -8.11
N LEU A 578 -40.64 -17.48 -7.35
CA LEU A 578 -41.22 -18.83 -7.43
C LEU A 578 -41.82 -19.07 -8.82
N ARG A 579 -42.67 -18.16 -9.31
CA ARG A 579 -43.26 -18.22 -10.66
C ARG A 579 -42.22 -18.27 -11.78
N ALA A 580 -41.13 -17.50 -11.64
CA ALA A 580 -40.03 -17.51 -12.60
C ALA A 580 -39.30 -18.87 -12.62
N LEU A 581 -39.07 -19.48 -11.44
CA LEU A 581 -38.48 -20.81 -11.33
C LEU A 581 -39.42 -21.91 -11.82
N GLU A 582 -40.72 -21.81 -11.53
CA GLU A 582 -41.75 -22.72 -12.07
C GLU A 582 -41.75 -22.67 -13.60
N GLY A 583 -41.74 -21.47 -14.20
CA GLY A 583 -41.61 -21.30 -15.66
C GLY A 583 -40.31 -21.85 -16.24
N GLU A 584 -39.17 -21.63 -15.57
CA GLU A 584 -37.87 -22.18 -15.99
C GLU A 584 -37.88 -23.72 -15.94
N VAL A 585 -38.45 -24.32 -14.90
CA VAL A 585 -38.64 -25.78 -14.78
C VAL A 585 -39.55 -26.32 -15.88
N ASP A 586 -40.63 -25.62 -16.19
CA ASP A 586 -41.58 -25.98 -17.24
C ASP A 586 -40.93 -25.96 -18.64
N ASP A 587 -40.15 -24.92 -18.95
CA ASP A 587 -39.47 -24.75 -20.23
C ASP A 587 -38.30 -25.73 -20.39
N LEU A 588 -37.52 -25.96 -19.32
CA LEU A 588 -36.49 -27.00 -19.29
C LEU A 588 -37.10 -28.40 -19.43
N GLY A 589 -38.24 -28.66 -18.78
CA GLY A 589 -38.99 -29.90 -18.88
C GLY A 589 -39.45 -30.17 -20.32
N LYS A 590 -40.11 -29.18 -20.96
CA LYS A 590 -40.52 -29.25 -22.38
C LYS A 590 -39.32 -29.48 -23.31
N ALA A 591 -38.24 -28.72 -23.13
CA ALA A 591 -37.02 -28.85 -23.94
C ALA A 591 -36.35 -30.23 -23.77
N LEU A 592 -36.36 -30.79 -22.55
CA LEU A 592 -35.84 -32.12 -22.27
C LEU A 592 -36.72 -33.22 -22.89
N MET A 593 -38.05 -33.14 -22.74
CA MET A 593 -38.98 -34.08 -23.37
C MET A 593 -38.84 -34.12 -24.90
N VAL A 594 -38.72 -32.96 -25.55
CA VAL A 594 -38.49 -32.88 -27.01
C VAL A 594 -37.18 -33.55 -27.42
N ARG A 595 -36.11 -33.39 -26.64
CA ARG A 595 -34.81 -34.02 -26.91
C ARG A 595 -34.82 -35.53 -26.65
N LEU A 596 -35.46 -35.99 -25.58
CA LEU A 596 -35.59 -37.41 -25.27
C LEU A 596 -36.45 -38.15 -26.30
N ALA A 597 -37.51 -37.53 -26.80
CA ALA A 597 -38.36 -38.11 -27.86
C ALA A 597 -37.63 -38.36 -29.20
N ALA A 598 -36.46 -37.74 -29.41
CA ALA A 598 -35.63 -37.94 -30.58
C ALA A 598 -34.58 -39.07 -30.40
N LEU A 599 -34.50 -39.71 -29.23
CA LEU A 599 -33.54 -40.78 -28.94
C LEU A 599 -34.18 -42.18 -29.12
N PRO A 600 -33.41 -43.20 -29.55
CA PRO A 600 -33.91 -44.58 -29.64
C PRO A 600 -34.28 -45.21 -28.29
N ASP A 601 -33.57 -44.83 -27.23
CA ASP A 601 -33.95 -45.02 -25.83
C ASP A 601 -34.20 -43.61 -25.26
N PRO A 602 -35.44 -43.25 -24.91
CA PRO A 602 -35.80 -41.88 -24.55
C PRO A 602 -35.49 -41.61 -23.06
N SER A 603 -34.24 -41.82 -22.68
CA SER A 603 -33.73 -41.60 -21.33
C SER A 603 -32.34 -40.93 -21.30
N VAL A 604 -32.03 -40.24 -20.20
CA VAL A 604 -30.73 -39.61 -19.97
C VAL A 604 -30.22 -39.89 -18.55
N PRO A 605 -29.02 -40.47 -18.38
CA PRO A 605 -28.44 -40.71 -17.06
C PRO A 605 -27.90 -39.42 -16.45
N CYS A 606 -28.08 -39.26 -15.15
CA CYS A 606 -27.58 -38.16 -14.34
C CYS A 606 -26.97 -38.67 -13.03
N PRO A 607 -26.21 -37.84 -12.29
CA PRO A 607 -25.78 -38.20 -10.95
C PRO A 607 -26.97 -38.52 -10.04
N GLY A 608 -27.08 -39.77 -9.58
CA GLY A 608 -28.15 -40.24 -8.68
C GLY A 608 -29.34 -40.95 -9.33
N GLY A 609 -29.45 -40.99 -10.67
CA GLY A 609 -30.60 -41.61 -11.35
C GLY A 609 -30.68 -41.32 -12.84
N VAL A 610 -31.83 -41.63 -13.44
CA VAL A 610 -32.09 -41.49 -14.88
C VAL A 610 -33.39 -40.72 -15.07
N TYR A 611 -33.39 -39.70 -15.94
CA TYR A 611 -34.64 -39.13 -16.44
C TYR A 611 -35.11 -39.95 -17.64
N ARG A 612 -36.34 -40.46 -17.61
CA ARG A 612 -36.97 -41.22 -18.71
C ARG A 612 -38.26 -40.53 -19.15
N LEU A 613 -38.48 -40.48 -20.46
CA LEU A 613 -39.75 -40.07 -21.04
C LEU A 613 -40.67 -41.29 -21.15
N HIS A 614 -41.84 -41.20 -20.54
CA HIS A 614 -42.90 -42.20 -20.66
C HIS A 614 -43.99 -41.65 -21.58
N VAL A 615 -44.35 -42.40 -22.61
CA VAL A 615 -45.45 -42.04 -23.51
C VAL A 615 -46.59 -43.04 -23.30
N ALA A 616 -47.69 -42.57 -22.72
CA ALA A 616 -48.86 -43.38 -22.43
C ALA A 616 -50.14 -42.65 -22.88
N GLY A 617 -50.99 -43.30 -23.68
CA GLY A 617 -52.26 -42.73 -24.14
C GLY A 617 -52.14 -41.45 -25.00
N GLY A 618 -50.96 -41.13 -25.52
CA GLY A 618 -50.69 -39.89 -26.25
C GLY A 618 -50.17 -38.73 -25.39
N VAL A 619 -50.04 -38.92 -24.08
CA VAL A 619 -49.39 -37.96 -23.16
C VAL A 619 -47.94 -38.39 -22.93
N SER A 620 -47.02 -37.43 -23.08
CA SER A 620 -45.60 -37.59 -22.76
C SER A 620 -45.32 -37.03 -21.37
N GLU A 621 -44.81 -37.85 -20.47
CA GLU A 621 -44.47 -37.49 -19.09
C GLU A 621 -42.99 -37.77 -18.82
N LEU A 622 -42.28 -36.79 -18.25
CA LEU A 622 -40.91 -36.94 -17.80
C LEU A 622 -40.88 -37.48 -16.37
N ARG A 623 -40.23 -38.63 -16.14
CA ARG A 623 -40.07 -39.24 -14.81
C ARG A 623 -38.60 -39.37 -14.41
N TRP A 624 -38.35 -39.27 -13.10
CA TRP A 624 -37.06 -39.52 -12.49
C TRP A 624 -37.02 -40.91 -11.86
N GLU A 625 -36.08 -41.74 -12.29
CA GLU A 625 -35.79 -43.06 -11.72
C GLU A 625 -34.49 -42.99 -10.93
N SER A 626 -34.57 -42.96 -9.59
CA SER A 626 -33.38 -42.96 -8.72
C SER A 626 -32.63 -44.30 -8.79
N ASN A 627 -31.29 -44.27 -8.79
CA ASN A 627 -30.50 -45.48 -8.70
C ASN A 627 -30.78 -46.21 -7.36
N PRO A 628 -30.96 -47.54 -7.35
CA PRO A 628 -31.15 -48.29 -6.12
C PRO A 628 -29.89 -48.19 -5.23
N PRO A 629 -30.03 -48.08 -3.91
CA PRO A 629 -28.89 -48.17 -3.00
C PRO A 629 -28.24 -49.54 -3.13
N ALA A 630 -26.90 -49.58 -3.13
CA ALA A 630 -26.15 -50.84 -3.18
C ALA A 630 -26.54 -51.73 -1.99
N ALA A 631 -26.86 -53.00 -2.26
CA ALA A 631 -27.33 -53.93 -1.24
C ALA A 631 -26.24 -54.18 -0.18
N PRO A 632 -26.57 -54.17 1.12
CA PRO A 632 -25.63 -54.54 2.17
C PRO A 632 -25.40 -56.06 2.16
N ASP A 633 -24.13 -56.47 2.28
CA ASP A 633 -23.75 -57.89 2.37
C ASP A 633 -24.44 -58.58 3.57
N ALA A 634 -25.02 -59.75 3.30
CA ALA A 634 -25.75 -60.52 4.30
C ALA A 634 -24.78 -61.30 5.21
N GLY A 635 -24.67 -60.89 6.48
CA GLY A 635 -23.82 -61.58 7.46
C GLY A 635 -24.17 -61.35 8.92
N GLY A 636 -24.74 -62.37 9.57
CA GLY A 636 -24.62 -62.58 11.03
C GLY A 636 -25.62 -61.85 11.93
N ALA A 637 -26.72 -62.54 12.30
CA ALA A 637 -27.67 -62.06 13.30
C ALA A 637 -27.28 -62.49 14.74
N ALA A 638 -27.39 -61.56 15.70
CA ALA A 638 -27.78 -61.78 17.11
C ALA A 638 -27.74 -60.43 17.87
N ALA A 639 -28.50 -60.16 18.95
CA ALA A 639 -29.80 -60.64 19.42
C ALA A 639 -30.18 -59.80 20.67
N ARG A 640 -31.49 -59.49 20.88
CA ARG A 640 -32.11 -59.05 22.17
C ARG A 640 -31.69 -57.63 22.69
N THR A 641 -32.50 -56.85 23.42
CA THR A 641 -33.89 -56.95 23.91
C THR A 641 -34.43 -55.59 24.42
N GLY A 642 -35.71 -55.27 24.13
CA GLY A 642 -36.54 -54.32 24.90
C GLY A 642 -36.25 -52.81 24.74
N ARG A 643 -37.18 -51.89 25.03
CA ARG A 643 -38.56 -52.02 25.54
C ARG A 643 -39.39 -50.73 25.29
N THR A 644 -40.55 -50.86 24.63
CA THR A 644 -41.82 -50.06 24.73
C THR A 644 -41.84 -48.54 24.98
N GLY A 645 -42.65 -47.81 24.17
CA GLY A 645 -43.25 -46.51 24.57
C GLY A 645 -43.47 -45.48 23.44
N SER A 646 -44.17 -45.78 22.34
CA SER A 646 -45.59 -45.43 22.13
C SER A 646 -46.06 -44.02 22.57
N THR A 647 -46.20 -43.08 21.61
CA THR A 647 -47.47 -42.35 21.36
C THR A 647 -47.51 -41.78 19.92
N ARG A 648 -48.67 -41.83 19.27
CA ARG A 648 -48.95 -41.30 17.91
C ARG A 648 -49.67 -39.96 17.98
N VAL A 649 -49.34 -39.03 17.07
CA VAL A 649 -50.23 -38.18 16.23
C VAL A 649 -49.37 -37.86 14.99
N GLY A 650 -49.72 -38.18 13.72
CA GLY A 650 -50.81 -37.62 12.89
C GLY A 650 -50.32 -36.31 12.24
N ALA A 651 -50.36 -36.06 10.92
CA ALA A 651 -50.85 -36.80 9.75
C ALA A 651 -49.98 -36.41 8.49
N PRO A 652 -50.17 -36.95 7.27
CA PRO A 652 -49.22 -36.78 6.17
C PRO A 652 -49.36 -35.41 5.48
N CYS A 653 -48.24 -34.82 5.06
CA CYS A 653 -48.24 -33.70 4.12
C CYS A 653 -48.32 -34.21 2.68
N GLU A 654 -49.05 -33.50 1.84
CA GLU A 654 -49.63 -34.03 0.60
C GLU A 654 -48.65 -34.08 -0.58
N SER A 655 -49.05 -34.86 -1.59
CA SER A 655 -48.37 -34.98 -2.88
C SER A 655 -48.24 -33.64 -3.60
N LEU A 656 -47.04 -33.35 -4.14
CA LEU A 656 -46.85 -32.30 -5.14
C LEU A 656 -47.68 -32.62 -6.40
N PRO A 657 -48.21 -31.59 -7.10
CA PRO A 657 -49.21 -31.79 -8.15
C PRO A 657 -48.61 -32.40 -9.42
N SER A 658 -49.31 -33.41 -9.96
CA SER A 658 -49.06 -33.93 -11.30
C SER A 658 -49.57 -32.95 -12.37
N LEU A 659 -48.67 -32.43 -13.20
CA LEU A 659 -49.04 -31.61 -14.37
C LEU A 659 -49.69 -32.50 -15.44
N SER A 660 -50.99 -32.31 -15.67
CA SER A 660 -51.74 -32.93 -16.77
C SER A 660 -52.29 -31.85 -17.70
N LEU A 661 -52.05 -32.01 -19.01
CA LEU A 661 -52.56 -31.11 -20.05
C LEU A 661 -53.76 -31.75 -20.75
N GLU A 662 -54.96 -31.22 -20.47
CA GLU A 662 -56.20 -31.52 -21.20
C GLU A 662 -56.25 -30.73 -22.55
N PRO A 663 -56.75 -31.32 -23.65
CA PRO A 663 -56.87 -30.63 -24.93
C PRO A 663 -58.16 -29.79 -25.03
N GLY A 664 -58.06 -28.50 -24.68
CA GLY A 664 -59.15 -27.52 -24.82
C GLY A 664 -59.44 -27.11 -26.27
N SER A 665 -60.70 -27.24 -26.69
CA SER A 665 -61.18 -27.04 -28.08
C SER A 665 -61.23 -25.57 -28.56
N GLN A 666 -61.24 -25.40 -29.89
CA GLN A 666 -61.44 -24.14 -30.60
C GLN A 666 -62.72 -23.38 -30.18
N GLY A 667 -62.66 -22.05 -30.14
CA GLY A 667 -63.81 -21.15 -29.98
C GLY A 667 -63.63 -19.86 -30.77
N THR A 668 -64.57 -19.59 -31.69
CA THR A 668 -64.59 -18.43 -32.59
C THR A 668 -65.10 -17.15 -31.90
N GLY A 669 -64.62 -15.97 -32.28
CA GLY A 669 -65.21 -14.71 -31.77
C GLY A 669 -64.58 -13.42 -32.30
N ARG A 670 -65.35 -12.66 -33.09
CA ARG A 670 -64.95 -11.39 -33.73
C ARG A 670 -64.96 -10.17 -32.79
N SER A 671 -64.15 -9.17 -33.17
CA SER A 671 -64.45 -7.72 -33.30
C SER A 671 -64.74 -6.83 -32.08
N SER A 672 -64.17 -5.61 -32.16
CA SER A 672 -64.61 -4.31 -31.59
C SER A 672 -64.64 -4.19 -30.05
N SER A 673 -64.17 -3.10 -29.45
CA SER A 673 -63.95 -1.73 -29.96
C SER A 673 -62.67 -1.10 -29.40
#